data_AF-A0A1Q3ET11-F1
#
_entry.id   AF-A0A1Q3ET11-F1
#
_cell.length_a   1.000
_cell.length_b   1.000
_cell.length_c   1.000
_cell.angle_alpha   90.00
_cell.angle_beta   90.00
_cell.angle_gamma   90.00
#
_symmetry.space_group_name_H-M   'P 1'
#
loop_
_entity.id
_entity.type
_entity.pdbx_description
1 polymer ?
#
loop_
_entity_poly.entity_id
_entity_poly.type
_entity_poly.pdbx_seq_one_letter_code
_entity_poly.pdbx_strand_id
1 'polypeptide(L)'
;MPNGICSNCISLQIDCTYTLEKKKRGPKVGSKRRPPSEIATLIYTILAAPQSFALPPDPQSTRNMLIDLAAYARTLDDKLYRTPSPLSATSRASSLPTSHEALHEDIESCDSRNDMEYLATRIHGLSLDSSGVSKFNQVKLLQTALDIRDEMYGADTNTIVLQKRPEFWEQAPWNADEEPSFIFPEDDLLRDLVSLYFSRLHYLYPLFHQPTFEIHVFQEKLHLRNRMFGATLLAVCANASRHSSDPRNLYENAQSEHSSGWKYFKQIQFLRLTYLQPMTLFEIQLYALSLLFMFPASNGEGSWPWDMCRPCIQLAQEVMSNIQRQSNQLHRDNVECELWRRAYWVLTVFDLSRGIFTGRIREMMPEQLDLEFPMDCDDDYWFNDNPELRFVQPPDKPSYLSYWRHLLTLLVASARARRKGNAENLTPEQMLQRRTAYLNNWIATVPSHLQWDPHNPDTIFFHQSLMLQYTHSRILIQNHKALLRPGHMNFSSLSMCANAARSYLHIIEVQHQRSDCFLLPNLIHQVFMCGVILLINLWKRTWMNSMPDQQKETAESPRTRRLRKIGLRSWVWWTKCYTRFILTPKTLDYLFLPLDVYVYKRLYVPFMYLLMYLLFAYFFMLIRLPLLRHQLGPRAFSSSCRREKQRLVILGSEWGGYEVLRGVDKKRWDVVLVSPNNYFNFTPLLASCAVGTLEFRCAIEPVRRYSPAAGIYQAWCDSIDFRNKVLQCMPATKPSHVASPSDTTYDHQISTTSPGSGLSFPLKYDKLVIAVGAYSQTFNIPGVKEHAHFLKDVRDARAIRSRILECFEQANQPTLSDTERRQLLNFVIVGAGPTGVEFAAELHDLLHAEIWEHYPSLAKMARINLYDVAPSILGMFDSNLVQYAEKSFRREGISIWTSHHVDKVESGKLFIKEQGEVPYGLLVWSTGLSPNPLIASITEFKKHQKSQSIIADDHLNALRIDGTPDPDVYVIGDAASIATGVLPATAQVANQQAKYLYKRLNKIIKDQPHEKPFEFHNQGTLAYVGNWKAIYDRPEEGGLPGLNKEKGRLAWLLWRSAYFTQTLSVRNKILVPFYWFLNWIFGRDLTRF
;
A
#
# COMPACT_ATOMS: atom_id res chain seq x y z
N MET A 1 9.01 56.02 -8.34
CA MET A 1 9.62 56.18 -9.68
C MET A 1 10.96 56.90 -9.50
N PRO A 2 12.08 56.40 -10.04
CA PRO A 2 13.34 57.15 -10.04
C PRO A 2 13.21 58.35 -10.99
N ASN A 3 13.61 59.56 -10.56
CA ASN A 3 13.64 60.80 -11.35
C ASN A 3 12.30 61.36 -11.88
N GLY A 4 11.15 60.88 -11.39
CA GLY A 4 9.85 61.53 -11.67
C GLY A 4 9.26 61.31 -13.07
N ILE A 5 9.85 60.44 -13.88
CA ILE A 5 9.34 60.06 -15.21
C ILE A 5 8.68 58.67 -15.11
N CYS A 6 7.49 58.48 -15.70
CA CYS A 6 6.83 57.17 -15.66
C CYS A 6 7.48 56.17 -16.62
N SER A 7 7.34 54.88 -16.31
CA SER A 7 7.96 53.76 -17.04
C SER A 7 7.63 53.73 -18.54
N ASN A 8 6.43 54.16 -18.94
CA ASN A 8 6.03 54.20 -20.35
C ASN A 8 6.70 55.34 -21.14
N CYS A 9 6.98 56.49 -20.51
CA CYS A 9 7.69 57.59 -21.17
C CYS A 9 9.18 57.28 -21.37
N ILE A 10 9.77 56.52 -20.43
CA ILE A 10 11.14 56.01 -20.56
C ILE A 10 11.24 55.02 -21.73
N SER A 11 10.24 54.14 -21.92
CA SER A 11 10.26 53.16 -23.01
C SER A 11 9.99 53.76 -24.39
N LEU A 12 9.33 54.92 -24.46
CA LEU A 12 8.91 55.55 -25.71
C LEU A 12 9.74 56.80 -26.10
N GLN A 13 10.76 57.17 -25.31
CA GLN A 13 11.63 58.34 -25.53
C GLN A 13 10.87 59.64 -25.82
N ILE A 14 9.77 59.87 -25.10
CA ILE A 14 8.94 61.07 -25.21
C ILE A 14 8.89 61.81 -23.87
N ASP A 15 8.89 63.14 -23.95
CA ASP A 15 8.89 64.00 -22.78
C ASP A 15 7.63 63.81 -21.93
N CYS A 16 7.82 63.61 -20.63
CA CYS A 16 6.75 63.27 -19.70
C CYS A 16 6.09 64.55 -19.16
N THR A 17 4.82 64.76 -19.52
CA THR A 17 4.03 65.93 -19.09
C THR A 17 3.42 65.81 -17.69
N TYR A 18 3.70 64.71 -16.97
CA TYR A 18 3.12 64.42 -15.66
C TYR A 18 3.94 65.07 -14.52
N THR A 19 3.71 66.35 -14.24
CA THR A 19 4.26 67.05 -13.07
C THR A 19 3.36 66.82 -11.85
N LEU A 20 3.81 65.98 -10.91
CA LEU A 20 3.11 65.72 -9.65
C LEU A 20 3.38 66.84 -8.62
N GLU A 21 2.45 67.78 -8.48
CA GLU A 21 2.32 68.56 -7.24
C GLU A 21 1.65 67.72 -6.14
N LYS A 22 2.37 67.44 -5.05
CA LYS A 22 1.80 66.87 -3.84
C LYS A 22 0.93 67.91 -3.13
N LYS A 23 -0.38 67.90 -3.38
CA LYS A 23 -1.36 68.54 -2.47
C LYS A 23 -1.90 67.52 -1.47
N LYS A 24 -1.54 67.70 -0.20
CA LYS A 24 -2.32 67.17 0.94
C LYS A 24 -3.73 67.76 0.85
N ARG A 25 -4.75 66.93 0.64
CA ARG A 25 -6.16 67.28 0.90
C ARG A 25 -6.70 66.29 1.92
N GLY A 26 -7.35 66.84 2.94
CA GLY A 26 -7.97 66.11 4.04
C GLY A 26 -9.08 65.15 3.60
N PRO A 27 -9.77 64.51 4.57
CA PRO A 27 -10.80 63.52 4.27
C PRO A 27 -11.88 64.15 3.37
N LYS A 28 -12.21 63.46 2.27
CA LYS A 28 -13.29 63.89 1.37
C LYS A 28 -14.61 63.87 2.14
N VAL A 29 -15.33 64.98 2.05
CA VAL A 29 -16.75 65.12 2.38
C VAL A 29 -17.52 63.93 1.79
N GLY A 30 -18.34 63.33 2.64
CA GLY A 30 -19.09 62.11 2.32
C GLY A 30 -19.93 62.26 1.06
N SER A 31 -19.91 61.20 0.25
CA SER A 31 -21.08 60.86 -0.55
C SER A 31 -22.28 60.85 0.40
N LYS A 32 -23.27 61.72 0.13
CA LYS A 32 -24.57 61.65 0.77
C LYS A 32 -25.10 60.25 0.48
N ARG A 33 -25.01 59.34 1.45
CA ARG A 33 -25.84 58.14 1.47
C ARG A 33 -27.27 58.63 1.26
N ARG A 34 -27.95 58.09 0.23
CA ARG A 34 -29.42 58.08 0.18
C ARG A 34 -29.87 57.70 1.60
N PRO A 35 -30.79 58.44 2.24
CA PRO A 35 -31.29 58.02 3.54
C PRO A 35 -31.77 56.57 3.40
N PRO A 36 -31.50 55.70 4.38
CA PRO A 36 -32.11 54.37 4.36
C PRO A 36 -33.62 54.57 4.19
N SER A 37 -34.28 53.71 3.42
CA SER A 37 -35.74 53.73 3.32
C SER A 37 -36.32 53.94 4.72
N GLU A 38 -37.35 54.76 4.86
CA GLU A 38 -37.96 55.05 6.17
C GLU A 38 -38.22 53.76 6.95
N ILE A 39 -38.49 52.66 6.25
CA ILE A 39 -38.63 51.29 6.76
C ILE A 39 -37.34 50.74 7.39
N ALA A 40 -36.19 50.82 6.73
CA ALA A 40 -34.92 50.34 7.29
C ALA A 40 -34.49 51.18 8.50
N THR A 41 -34.75 52.49 8.47
CA THR A 41 -34.50 53.37 9.61
C THR A 41 -35.47 53.07 10.76
N LEU A 42 -36.75 52.83 10.48
CA LEU A 42 -37.76 52.43 11.48
C LEU A 42 -37.40 51.08 12.13
N ILE A 43 -37.02 50.08 11.34
CA ILE A 43 -36.59 48.75 11.83
C ILE A 43 -35.33 48.89 12.70
N TYR A 44 -34.36 49.70 12.28
CA TYR A 44 -33.14 49.93 13.07
C TYR A 44 -33.44 50.73 14.34
N THR A 45 -34.40 51.65 14.32
CA THR A 45 -34.81 52.43 15.51
C THR A 45 -35.58 51.57 16.51
N ILE A 46 -36.41 50.63 16.02
CA ILE A 46 -37.12 49.64 16.85
C ILE A 46 -36.14 48.68 17.51
N LEU A 47 -35.15 48.19 16.75
CA LEU A 47 -34.16 47.22 17.24
C LEU A 47 -33.05 47.87 18.08
N ALA A 48 -32.81 49.18 17.96
CA ALA A 48 -31.78 49.90 18.69
C ALA A 48 -32.29 50.69 19.92
N ALA A 49 -33.59 50.71 20.20
CA ALA A 49 -34.12 51.39 21.38
C ALA A 49 -33.92 50.53 22.65
N PRO A 50 -33.18 51.01 23.68
CA PRO A 50 -32.88 50.23 24.88
C PRO A 50 -33.93 50.37 26.00
N GLN A 51 -35.20 50.64 25.68
CA GLN A 51 -36.26 50.72 26.69
C GLN A 51 -37.40 49.75 26.39
N SER A 52 -37.71 48.91 27.36
CA SER A 52 -38.95 48.13 27.41
C SER A 52 -40.15 49.08 27.34
N PHE A 53 -41.01 48.91 26.33
CA PHE A 53 -42.27 49.63 26.26
C PHE A 53 -43.13 49.26 27.47
N ALA A 54 -43.44 50.23 28.34
CA ALA A 54 -44.28 50.02 29.51
C ALA A 54 -45.75 49.96 29.08
N LEU A 55 -46.41 48.84 29.36
CA LEU A 55 -47.83 48.65 29.08
C LEU A 55 -48.68 49.69 29.84
N PRO A 56 -49.68 50.32 29.18
CA PRO A 56 -50.64 51.15 29.90
C PRO A 56 -51.30 50.36 31.03
N PRO A 57 -51.47 50.93 32.23
CA PRO A 57 -52.02 50.23 33.39
C PRO A 57 -53.50 49.85 33.22
N ASP A 58 -54.16 50.39 32.20
CA ASP A 58 -55.52 50.02 31.82
C ASP A 58 -55.55 48.71 31.00
N PRO A 59 -56.19 47.64 31.51
CA PRO A 59 -56.22 46.34 30.85
C PRO A 59 -56.96 46.36 29.50
N GLN A 60 -57.93 47.26 29.32
CA GLN A 60 -58.70 47.37 28.07
C GLN A 60 -57.87 48.02 26.95
N SER A 61 -57.12 49.06 27.27
CA SER A 61 -56.19 49.70 26.32
C SER A 61 -55.06 48.75 25.90
N THR A 62 -54.49 47.99 26.83
CA THR A 62 -53.49 46.95 26.51
C THR A 62 -54.07 45.83 25.65
N ARG A 63 -55.31 45.39 25.94
CA ARG A 63 -55.98 44.36 25.14
C ARG A 63 -56.29 44.85 23.72
N ASN A 64 -56.73 46.09 23.56
CA ASN A 64 -56.97 46.66 22.23
C ASN A 64 -55.68 46.80 21.43
N MET A 65 -54.59 47.23 22.07
CA MET A 65 -53.28 47.33 21.42
C MET A 65 -52.75 45.95 20.98
N LEU A 66 -52.96 44.90 21.78
CA LEU A 66 -52.62 43.53 21.41
C LEU A 66 -53.51 42.98 20.29
N ILE A 67 -54.79 43.35 20.27
CA ILE A 67 -55.71 42.99 19.17
C ILE A 67 -55.30 43.69 17.88
N ASP A 68 -54.92 44.96 17.92
CA ASP A 68 -54.46 45.72 16.76
C ASP A 68 -53.11 45.20 16.23
N LEU A 69 -52.18 44.83 17.11
CA LEU A 69 -50.93 44.16 16.74
C LEU A 69 -51.19 42.78 16.10
N ALA A 70 -52.11 42.00 16.67
CA ALA A 70 -52.48 40.70 16.13
C ALA A 70 -53.29 40.82 14.82
N ALA A 71 -54.04 41.89 14.61
CA ALA A 71 -54.74 42.20 13.37
C ALA A 71 -53.74 42.65 12.30
N TYR A 72 -52.79 43.52 12.66
CA TYR A 72 -51.73 43.99 11.77
C TYR A 72 -50.80 42.85 11.34
N ALA A 73 -50.38 41.99 12.28
CA ALA A 73 -49.61 40.78 11.99
C ALA A 73 -50.38 39.82 11.06
N ARG A 74 -51.69 39.63 11.29
CA ARG A 74 -52.54 38.85 10.39
C ARG A 74 -52.69 39.48 9.00
N THR A 75 -52.75 40.80 8.88
CA THR A 75 -52.76 41.47 7.56
C THR A 75 -51.40 41.40 6.85
N LEU A 76 -50.30 41.32 7.58
CA LEU A 76 -48.96 41.06 7.04
C LEU A 76 -48.83 39.61 6.58
N ASP A 77 -49.34 38.65 7.35
CA ASP A 77 -49.43 37.25 6.96
C ASP A 77 -50.35 37.07 5.74
N ASP A 78 -51.50 37.75 5.66
CA ASP A 78 -52.42 37.68 4.51
C ASP A 78 -51.81 38.32 3.25
N LYS A 79 -50.96 39.34 3.41
CA LYS A 79 -50.15 39.92 2.30
C LYS A 79 -49.01 39.01 1.86
N LEU A 80 -48.37 38.29 2.79
CA LEU A 80 -47.38 37.26 2.50
C LEU A 80 -48.03 36.05 1.79
N TYR A 81 -49.22 35.63 2.23
CA TYR A 81 -49.99 34.53 1.62
C TYR A 81 -50.57 34.85 0.24
N ARG A 82 -50.84 36.12 -0.07
CA ARG A 82 -51.27 36.56 -1.42
C ARG A 82 -50.13 36.81 -2.40
N THR A 83 -48.88 36.65 -1.96
CA THR A 83 -47.72 36.66 -2.87
C THR A 83 -47.53 35.24 -3.40
N PRO A 84 -47.74 34.95 -4.70
CA PRO A 84 -47.62 33.58 -5.19
C PRO A 84 -46.18 33.11 -5.12
N SER A 85 -45.90 32.14 -4.26
CA SER A 85 -44.71 31.28 -4.39
C SER A 85 -45.08 30.12 -5.35
N PRO A 86 -44.28 29.85 -6.40
CA PRO A 86 -44.72 29.05 -7.55
C PRO A 86 -44.60 27.54 -7.33
N LEU A 87 -45.05 26.99 -6.19
CA LEU A 87 -44.97 25.56 -5.91
C LEU A 87 -46.15 25.09 -5.05
N SER A 88 -47.33 24.91 -5.66
CA SER A 88 -48.36 23.92 -5.26
C SER A 88 -49.63 24.10 -6.09
N ALA A 89 -49.73 23.37 -7.21
CA ALA A 89 -51.01 23.03 -7.85
C ALA A 89 -50.84 21.82 -8.77
N THR A 90 -50.68 20.63 -8.21
CA THR A 90 -50.89 19.37 -8.92
C THR A 90 -51.99 18.57 -8.21
N SER A 91 -53.22 18.67 -8.72
CA SER A 91 -54.08 17.50 -8.90
C SER A 91 -55.30 17.86 -9.75
N ARG A 92 -55.23 17.57 -11.04
CA ARG A 92 -56.36 16.99 -11.78
C ARG A 92 -55.86 16.31 -13.04
N ALA A 93 -56.33 15.09 -13.19
CA ALA A 93 -55.99 14.17 -14.24
C ALA A 93 -56.51 14.60 -15.62
N SER A 94 -55.95 13.93 -16.63
CA SER A 94 -56.50 13.65 -17.97
C SER A 94 -56.78 14.84 -18.90
N SER A 95 -55.88 15.07 -19.85
CA SER A 95 -56.07 14.69 -21.27
C SER A 95 -55.04 15.40 -22.15
N LEU A 96 -54.38 14.64 -23.02
CA LEU A 96 -53.61 15.19 -24.14
C LEU A 96 -54.54 15.87 -25.13
N PRO A 97 -54.12 16.99 -25.72
CA PRO A 97 -54.37 17.25 -27.14
C PRO A 97 -53.04 17.22 -27.89
N THR A 98 -52.87 16.16 -28.67
CA THR A 98 -52.06 16.17 -29.88
C THR A 98 -52.69 17.14 -30.89
N SER A 99 -51.94 18.12 -31.38
CA SER A 99 -51.79 18.42 -32.83
C SER A 99 -51.08 19.75 -33.04
N HIS A 100 -50.09 19.69 -33.95
CA HIS A 100 -49.70 20.69 -34.96
C HIS A 100 -49.95 22.17 -34.67
N GLU A 101 -48.88 22.97 -34.68
CA GLU A 101 -48.57 23.83 -35.84
C GLU A 101 -47.18 24.46 -35.68
N ALA A 102 -46.35 24.23 -36.70
CA ALA A 102 -45.11 24.95 -36.90
C ALA A 102 -45.47 26.38 -37.32
N LEU A 103 -44.91 27.37 -36.64
CA LEU A 103 -44.80 28.72 -37.17
C LEU A 103 -43.32 28.99 -37.42
N HIS A 104 -42.94 28.72 -38.67
CA HIS A 104 -41.98 29.53 -39.40
C HIS A 104 -42.36 31.00 -39.22
N GLU A 105 -41.41 31.83 -38.80
CA GLU A 105 -41.42 33.23 -39.21
C GLU A 105 -40.06 33.55 -39.82
N ASP A 106 -40.19 34.13 -41.00
CA ASP A 106 -39.20 34.23 -42.04
C ASP A 106 -38.13 35.29 -41.75
N ILE A 107 -36.93 34.99 -42.21
CA ILE A 107 -35.85 35.96 -42.37
C ILE A 107 -36.19 36.78 -43.62
N GLU A 108 -36.93 37.88 -43.45
CA GLU A 108 -37.17 38.86 -44.52
C GLU A 108 -36.72 40.28 -44.14
N SER A 109 -35.79 40.78 -44.96
CA SER A 109 -35.49 42.18 -45.29
C SER A 109 -35.06 43.19 -44.20
N CYS A 110 -33.81 43.65 -44.35
CA CYS A 110 -33.18 44.92 -43.97
C CYS A 110 -33.98 45.97 -43.17
N ASP A 111 -33.41 46.42 -42.03
CA ASP A 111 -33.00 47.83 -41.88
C ASP A 111 -31.97 48.03 -40.73
N SER A 112 -30.72 48.39 -41.08
CA SER A 112 -29.59 48.50 -40.14
C SER A 112 -29.72 49.58 -39.05
N ARG A 113 -30.79 50.38 -39.07
CA ARG A 113 -31.10 51.37 -38.02
C ARG A 113 -31.99 50.83 -36.90
N ASN A 114 -32.85 49.85 -37.19
CA ASN A 114 -33.71 49.25 -36.17
C ASN A 114 -32.99 48.20 -35.31
N ASP A 115 -31.88 47.64 -35.77
CA ASP A 115 -31.11 46.65 -34.99
C ASP A 115 -30.41 47.25 -33.78
N MET A 116 -29.91 48.49 -33.86
CA MET A 116 -29.33 49.16 -32.69
C MET A 116 -30.39 49.55 -31.66
N GLU A 117 -31.59 49.90 -32.11
CA GLU A 117 -32.71 50.22 -31.22
C GLU A 117 -33.32 48.93 -30.62
N TYR A 118 -33.40 47.85 -31.39
CA TYR A 118 -33.82 46.51 -30.93
C TYR A 118 -32.80 45.89 -29.96
N LEU A 119 -31.50 46.02 -30.25
CA LEU A 119 -30.42 45.58 -29.35
C LEU A 119 -30.34 46.48 -28.11
N ALA A 120 -30.51 47.81 -28.24
CA ALA A 120 -30.59 48.73 -27.10
C ALA A 120 -31.81 48.43 -26.22
N THR A 121 -32.96 48.08 -26.80
CA THR A 121 -34.17 47.68 -26.06
C THR A 121 -33.96 46.36 -25.33
N ARG A 122 -33.24 45.39 -25.93
CA ARG A 122 -32.86 44.14 -25.24
C ARG A 122 -31.74 44.31 -24.20
N ILE A 123 -30.83 45.27 -24.41
CA ILE A 123 -29.79 45.64 -23.44
C ILE A 123 -30.38 46.46 -22.27
N HIS A 124 -31.45 47.21 -22.49
CA HIS A 124 -32.25 47.84 -21.43
C HIS A 124 -32.89 46.80 -20.49
N GLY A 125 -33.16 45.59 -20.97
CA GLY A 125 -33.68 44.49 -20.16
C GLY A 125 -32.64 43.68 -19.38
N LEU A 126 -31.33 43.94 -19.55
CA LEU A 126 -30.28 43.24 -18.82
C LEU A 126 -30.14 43.81 -17.40
N SER A 127 -30.42 42.97 -16.40
CA SER A 127 -30.29 43.27 -14.97
C SER A 127 -29.73 42.08 -14.19
N LEU A 128 -29.21 42.35 -13.00
CA LEU A 128 -28.63 41.37 -12.08
C LEU A 128 -29.25 41.58 -10.69
N ASP A 129 -29.81 40.52 -10.11
CA ASP A 129 -30.25 40.54 -8.73
C ASP A 129 -29.03 40.43 -7.81
N SER A 130 -28.79 41.45 -6.99
CA SER A 130 -27.55 41.62 -6.22
C SER A 130 -27.57 40.99 -4.83
N SER A 131 -28.67 40.35 -4.43
CA SER A 131 -28.73 39.64 -3.14
C SER A 131 -27.94 38.32 -3.21
N GLY A 132 -26.64 38.40 -2.92
CA GLY A 132 -25.78 37.24 -2.62
C GLY A 132 -24.66 36.96 -3.61
N VAL A 133 -24.64 37.58 -4.79
CA VAL A 133 -23.70 37.21 -5.89
C VAL A 133 -22.55 38.24 -6.09
N SER A 134 -22.32 39.14 -5.13
CA SER A 134 -21.37 40.27 -5.23
C SER A 134 -19.87 39.91 -5.34
N LYS A 135 -19.52 38.63 -5.45
CA LYS A 135 -18.15 38.12 -5.25
C LYS A 135 -17.48 37.47 -6.48
N PHE A 136 -18.15 37.33 -7.62
CA PHE A 136 -17.49 36.91 -8.86
C PHE A 136 -16.95 38.12 -9.63
N ASN A 137 -15.66 38.12 -9.97
CA ASN A 137 -15.01 39.21 -10.72
C ASN A 137 -15.73 39.54 -12.04
N GLN A 138 -16.32 38.54 -12.70
CA GLN A 138 -17.09 38.74 -13.93
C GLN A 138 -18.45 39.41 -13.68
N VAL A 139 -19.12 39.11 -12.56
CA VAL A 139 -20.37 39.76 -12.17
C VAL A 139 -20.12 41.20 -11.73
N LYS A 140 -18.99 41.48 -11.05
CA LYS A 140 -18.54 42.86 -10.79
C LYS A 140 -18.21 43.62 -12.07
N LEU A 141 -17.58 42.96 -13.05
CA LEU A 141 -17.32 43.57 -14.36
C LEU A 141 -18.64 43.91 -15.07
N LEU A 142 -19.62 43.01 -15.01
CA LEU A 142 -20.95 43.21 -15.57
C LEU A 142 -21.71 44.31 -14.84
N GLN A 143 -21.68 44.33 -13.50
CA GLN A 143 -22.23 45.41 -12.68
C GLN A 143 -21.56 46.75 -13.03
N THR A 144 -20.23 46.78 -13.18
CA THR A 144 -19.51 48.00 -13.57
C THR A 144 -19.92 48.45 -14.98
N ALA A 145 -20.13 47.53 -15.91
CA ALA A 145 -20.62 47.85 -17.26
C ALA A 145 -22.06 48.39 -17.24
N LEU A 146 -22.92 47.85 -16.36
CA LEU A 146 -24.28 48.35 -16.13
C LEU A 146 -24.25 49.74 -15.46
N ASP A 147 -23.39 49.95 -14.47
CA ASP A 147 -23.22 51.25 -13.80
C ASP A 147 -22.70 52.31 -14.79
N ILE A 148 -21.75 51.97 -15.68
CA ILE A 148 -21.26 52.85 -16.76
C ILE A 148 -22.37 53.15 -17.77
N ARG A 149 -23.18 52.15 -18.16
CA ARG A 149 -24.36 52.35 -19.02
C ARG A 149 -25.33 53.33 -18.37
N ASP A 150 -25.62 53.16 -17.09
CA ASP A 150 -26.59 53.98 -16.37
C ASP A 150 -26.07 55.42 -16.20
N GLU A 151 -24.76 55.62 -16.03
CA GLU A 151 -24.10 56.94 -16.10
C GLU A 151 -24.17 57.57 -17.50
N MET A 152 -24.12 56.78 -18.58
CA MET A 152 -24.12 57.28 -19.97
C MET A 152 -25.52 57.67 -20.47
N TYR A 153 -26.57 56.95 -20.07
CA TYR A 153 -27.93 57.11 -20.60
C TYR A 153 -28.94 57.69 -19.61
N GLY A 154 -28.55 57.94 -18.36
CA GLY A 154 -29.35 58.70 -17.38
C GLY A 154 -30.65 58.04 -16.94
N ALA A 155 -30.74 56.70 -16.99
CA ALA A 155 -31.92 55.96 -16.59
C ALA A 155 -31.84 55.50 -15.11
N ASP A 156 -32.80 55.92 -14.29
CA ASP A 156 -32.94 55.50 -12.88
C ASP A 156 -33.83 54.24 -12.83
N THR A 157 -33.34 53.11 -13.37
CA THR A 157 -34.10 51.84 -13.38
C THR A 157 -34.04 51.16 -12.01
N ASN A 158 -34.79 51.69 -11.04
CA ASN A 158 -35.09 50.95 -9.82
C ASN A 158 -36.31 50.06 -10.06
N THR A 159 -36.11 48.75 -9.92
CA THR A 159 -37.09 47.65 -9.96
C THR A 159 -37.53 47.23 -11.37
N ILE A 160 -37.14 46.04 -11.84
CA ILE A 160 -37.90 45.19 -12.77
C ILE A 160 -37.46 43.72 -12.66
N VAL A 161 -38.44 42.83 -12.84
CA VAL A 161 -38.48 41.38 -12.69
C VAL A 161 -37.67 40.65 -13.78
N LEU A 162 -36.86 39.66 -13.37
CA LEU A 162 -36.27 38.68 -14.28
C LEU A 162 -37.38 37.85 -14.95
N GLN A 163 -37.58 37.97 -16.27
CA GLN A 163 -38.16 36.88 -17.06
C GLN A 163 -37.11 35.76 -17.12
N LYS A 164 -37.05 34.95 -16.06
CA LYS A 164 -36.36 33.66 -16.10
C LYS A 164 -37.05 32.82 -17.16
N ARG A 165 -36.28 32.28 -18.11
CA ARG A 165 -36.77 31.28 -19.06
C ARG A 165 -37.20 30.03 -18.28
N PRO A 166 -38.51 29.72 -18.17
CA PRO A 166 -39.00 28.69 -17.27
C PRO A 166 -38.25 27.37 -17.43
N GLU A 167 -37.89 27.01 -18.67
CA GLU A 167 -37.23 25.75 -19.01
C GLU A 167 -35.84 25.54 -18.39
N PHE A 168 -35.17 26.60 -17.91
CA PHE A 168 -33.83 26.52 -17.29
C PHE A 168 -33.83 26.83 -15.79
N TRP A 169 -34.94 27.34 -15.25
CA TRP A 169 -35.00 27.87 -13.89
C TRP A 169 -36.12 27.27 -13.04
N GLU A 170 -37.08 26.57 -13.66
CA GLU A 170 -37.97 25.68 -12.94
C GLU A 170 -37.19 24.41 -12.53
N GLN A 171 -37.46 23.93 -11.31
CA GLN A 171 -36.86 22.69 -10.82
C GLN A 171 -37.35 21.57 -11.73
N ALA A 172 -36.45 21.09 -12.59
CA ALA A 172 -36.79 20.00 -13.48
C ALA A 172 -37.30 18.81 -12.67
N PRO A 173 -38.30 18.05 -13.16
CA PRO A 173 -38.93 16.99 -12.38
C PRO A 173 -37.96 15.88 -11.93
N TRP A 174 -36.80 15.75 -12.57
CA TRP A 174 -35.71 14.85 -12.15
C TRP A 174 -34.77 15.42 -11.08
N ASN A 175 -34.90 16.70 -10.73
CA ASN A 175 -34.23 17.36 -9.60
C ASN A 175 -35.16 17.51 -8.39
N ALA A 176 -36.41 17.05 -8.47
CA ALA A 176 -37.40 17.08 -7.39
C ALA A 176 -37.25 15.84 -6.50
N ASP A 177 -36.07 15.64 -5.91
CA ASP A 177 -35.93 14.68 -4.81
C ASP A 177 -36.41 15.38 -3.54
N GLU A 178 -37.54 14.97 -2.98
CA GLU A 178 -37.91 15.30 -1.61
C GLU A 178 -36.84 14.71 -0.68
N GLU A 179 -35.90 15.54 -0.22
CA GLU A 179 -34.87 15.06 0.68
C GLU A 179 -35.52 14.50 1.96
N PRO A 180 -35.20 13.26 2.38
CA PRO A 180 -35.86 12.63 3.51
C PRO A 180 -35.65 13.41 4.81
N SER A 181 -36.64 13.35 5.70
CA SER A 181 -36.59 13.93 7.05
C SER A 181 -35.55 13.21 7.91
N PHE A 182 -34.81 13.96 8.73
CA PHE A 182 -33.87 13.37 9.68
C PHE A 182 -34.58 12.62 10.81
N ILE A 183 -34.01 11.48 11.20
CA ILE A 183 -34.43 10.64 12.31
C ILE A 183 -33.42 10.85 13.45
N PHE A 184 -33.89 11.51 14.51
CA PHE A 184 -33.13 11.80 15.72
C PHE A 184 -33.29 10.69 16.78
N PRO A 185 -32.35 10.54 17.73
CA PRO A 185 -32.52 9.66 18.90
C PRO A 185 -33.73 10.07 19.76
N GLU A 186 -34.23 9.12 20.56
CA GLU A 186 -35.21 9.39 21.62
C GLU A 186 -34.68 10.41 22.64
N ASP A 187 -35.54 11.21 23.27
CA ASP A 187 -35.15 12.37 24.09
C ASP A 187 -34.19 12.02 25.25
N ASP A 188 -34.30 10.83 25.84
CA ASP A 188 -33.39 10.33 26.89
C ASP A 188 -31.99 10.06 26.32
N LEU A 189 -31.93 9.29 25.23
CA LEU A 189 -30.68 8.97 24.54
C LEU A 189 -30.03 10.23 23.94
N LEU A 190 -30.82 11.17 23.44
CA LEU A 190 -30.35 12.43 22.90
C LEU A 190 -29.64 13.27 23.98
N ARG A 191 -30.21 13.36 25.19
CA ARG A 191 -29.58 14.04 26.34
C ARG A 191 -28.27 13.39 26.73
N ASP A 192 -28.24 12.06 26.80
CA ASP A 192 -27.04 11.30 27.13
C ASP A 192 -25.93 11.50 26.09
N LEU A 193 -26.26 11.45 24.80
CA LEU A 193 -25.30 11.66 23.72
C LEU A 193 -24.76 13.10 23.70
N VAL A 194 -25.60 14.11 23.88
CA VAL A 194 -25.15 15.51 23.96
C VAL A 194 -24.19 15.70 25.15
N SER A 195 -24.55 15.18 26.33
CA SER A 195 -23.69 15.21 27.52
C SER A 195 -22.35 14.49 27.30
N LEU A 196 -22.36 13.31 26.67
CA LEU A 196 -21.15 12.55 26.33
C LEU A 196 -20.25 13.30 25.35
N TYR A 197 -20.81 14.00 24.36
CA TYR A 197 -20.02 14.80 23.43
C TYR A 197 -19.24 15.90 24.17
N PHE A 198 -19.92 16.66 25.04
CA PHE A 198 -19.29 17.73 25.81
C PHE A 198 -18.25 17.21 26.80
N SER A 199 -18.55 16.11 27.51
CA SER A 199 -17.65 15.57 28.54
C SER A 199 -16.47 14.75 27.98
N ARG A 200 -16.54 14.26 26.74
CA ARG A 200 -15.49 13.41 26.13
C ARG A 200 -14.71 14.08 25.00
N LEU A 201 -15.33 14.89 24.17
CA LEU A 201 -14.72 15.38 22.92
C LEU A 201 -14.57 16.89 22.85
N HIS A 202 -15.53 17.65 23.35
CA HIS A 202 -15.61 19.10 23.16
C HIS A 202 -14.40 19.85 23.73
N TYR A 203 -13.89 19.49 24.92
CA TYR A 203 -12.70 20.13 25.50
C TYR A 203 -11.40 19.86 24.70
N LEU A 204 -11.39 18.84 23.82
CA LEU A 204 -10.31 18.61 22.86
C LEU A 204 -10.57 19.31 21.53
N TYR A 205 -11.83 19.53 21.15
CA TYR A 205 -12.26 20.16 19.89
C TYR A 205 -13.45 21.12 20.14
N PRO A 206 -13.18 22.35 20.61
CA PRO A 206 -14.20 23.29 21.06
C PRO A 206 -14.90 23.88 19.85
N LEU A 207 -16.08 23.37 19.52
CA LEU A 207 -16.87 23.81 18.36
C LEU A 207 -18.08 24.67 18.72
N PHE A 208 -18.66 24.42 19.89
CA PHE A 208 -19.90 25.03 20.38
C PHE A 208 -19.66 25.87 21.63
N HIS A 209 -20.71 26.57 22.04
CA HIS A 209 -20.88 27.12 23.38
C HIS A 209 -21.95 26.25 24.05
N GLN A 210 -21.57 25.48 25.07
CA GLN A 210 -22.42 24.39 25.58
C GLN A 210 -23.85 24.86 25.98
N PRO A 211 -24.02 25.91 26.81
CA PRO A 211 -25.36 26.36 27.22
C PRO A 211 -26.26 26.74 26.06
N THR A 212 -25.72 27.49 25.08
CA THR A 212 -26.50 27.91 23.89
C THR A 212 -26.89 26.72 23.03
N PHE A 213 -25.98 25.75 22.87
CA PHE A 213 -26.27 24.54 22.11
C PHE A 213 -27.39 23.72 22.77
N GLU A 214 -27.35 23.53 24.08
CA GLU A 214 -28.38 22.80 24.83
C GLU A 214 -29.75 23.49 24.77
N ILE A 215 -29.80 24.83 24.83
CA ILE A 215 -31.04 25.60 24.63
C ILE A 215 -31.61 25.36 23.24
N HIS A 216 -30.79 25.47 22.18
CA HIS A 216 -31.22 25.22 20.80
C HIS A 216 -31.74 23.79 20.59
N VAL A 217 -31.15 22.79 21.26
CA VAL A 217 -31.60 21.39 21.14
C VAL A 217 -32.87 21.12 21.95
N PHE A 218 -32.87 21.43 23.25
CA PHE A 218 -33.89 20.92 24.18
C PHE A 218 -35.04 21.90 24.45
N GLN A 219 -34.80 23.21 24.37
CA GLN A 219 -35.84 24.22 24.63
C GLN A 219 -36.48 24.68 23.32
N GLU A 220 -35.66 25.10 22.35
CA GLU A 220 -36.16 25.66 21.09
C GLU A 220 -36.46 24.59 20.04
N LYS A 221 -35.93 23.37 20.21
CA LYS A 221 -36.01 22.26 19.23
C LYS A 221 -35.64 22.72 17.81
N LEU A 222 -34.59 23.54 17.70
CA LEU A 222 -34.14 24.14 16.45
C LEU A 222 -33.81 23.08 15.39
N HIS A 223 -33.41 21.88 15.80
CA HIS A 223 -33.05 20.76 14.92
C HIS A 223 -34.24 20.21 14.11
N LEU A 224 -35.48 20.48 14.53
CA LEU A 224 -36.70 20.10 13.81
C LEU A 224 -37.11 21.13 12.75
N ARG A 225 -36.58 22.37 12.82
CA ARG A 225 -36.95 23.49 11.93
C ARG A 225 -35.81 23.93 11.03
N ASN A 226 -34.57 23.82 11.50
CA ASN A 226 -33.36 24.16 10.77
C ASN A 226 -32.60 22.88 10.38
N ARG A 227 -32.66 22.53 9.11
CA ARG A 227 -32.02 21.32 8.56
C ARG A 227 -30.51 21.30 8.78
N MET A 228 -29.81 22.43 8.64
CA MET A 228 -28.36 22.48 8.83
C MET A 228 -27.98 22.24 10.30
N PHE A 229 -28.71 22.83 11.24
CA PHE A 229 -28.54 22.55 12.66
C PHE A 229 -28.92 21.10 13.00
N GLY A 230 -29.96 20.55 12.37
CA GLY A 230 -30.33 19.14 12.49
C GLY A 230 -29.22 18.19 12.06
N ALA A 231 -28.60 18.43 10.90
CA ALA A 231 -27.44 17.66 10.45
C ALA A 231 -26.24 17.79 11.41
N THR A 232 -26.02 19.00 11.94
CA THR A 232 -24.98 19.27 12.95
C THR A 232 -25.22 18.46 14.22
N LEU A 233 -26.47 18.42 14.71
CA LEU A 233 -26.85 17.62 15.88
C LEU A 233 -26.68 16.12 15.62
N LEU A 234 -27.06 15.61 14.44
CA LEU A 234 -26.79 14.21 14.08
C LEU A 234 -25.30 13.88 14.07
N ALA A 235 -24.45 14.81 13.64
CA ALA A 235 -22.99 14.64 13.69
C ALA A 235 -22.46 14.65 15.13
N VAL A 236 -23.05 15.45 16.04
CA VAL A 236 -22.77 15.40 17.48
C VAL A 236 -23.15 14.02 18.04
N CYS A 237 -24.36 13.53 17.75
CA CYS A 237 -24.82 12.20 18.15
C CYS A 237 -23.88 11.11 17.63
N ALA A 238 -23.51 11.13 16.35
CA ALA A 238 -22.61 10.15 15.76
C ALA A 238 -21.25 10.07 16.47
N ASN A 239 -20.67 11.22 16.81
CA ASN A 239 -19.40 11.28 17.55
C ASN A 239 -19.55 10.78 18.99
N ALA A 240 -20.63 11.17 19.69
CA ALA A 240 -20.91 10.75 21.05
C ALA A 240 -21.20 9.25 21.19
N SER A 241 -21.86 8.65 20.19
CA SER A 241 -22.23 7.24 20.20
C SER A 241 -21.05 6.29 20.42
N ARG A 242 -19.83 6.69 20.02
CA ARG A 242 -18.59 5.91 20.26
C ARG A 242 -18.20 5.80 21.73
N HIS A 243 -18.73 6.68 22.55
CA HIS A 243 -18.50 6.74 23.98
C HIS A 243 -19.73 6.26 24.79
N SER A 244 -20.78 5.81 24.11
CA SER A 244 -21.98 5.23 24.72
C SER A 244 -22.00 3.71 24.51
N SER A 245 -22.41 2.98 25.54
CA SER A 245 -22.66 1.53 25.47
C SER A 245 -24.13 1.20 25.19
N ASP A 246 -24.97 2.20 24.91
CA ASP A 246 -26.38 1.97 24.61
C ASP A 246 -26.54 1.32 23.22
N PRO A 247 -27.16 0.12 23.12
CA PRO A 247 -27.30 -0.61 21.87
C PRO A 247 -28.16 0.11 20.82
N ARG A 248 -29.01 1.08 21.22
CA ARG A 248 -29.81 1.92 20.30
C ARG A 248 -28.94 2.72 19.32
N ASN A 249 -27.66 2.90 19.63
CA ASN A 249 -26.69 3.61 18.78
C ASN A 249 -26.11 2.75 17.64
N LEU A 250 -26.32 1.43 17.65
CA LEU A 250 -25.82 0.52 16.63
C LEU A 250 -26.58 0.70 15.31
N TYR A 251 -25.91 0.44 14.19
CA TYR A 251 -26.54 0.45 12.89
C TYR A 251 -27.51 -0.74 12.75
N GLU A 252 -28.57 -0.60 11.95
CA GLU A 252 -29.60 -1.62 11.79
C GLU A 252 -29.00 -3.00 11.46
N ASN A 253 -29.38 -4.02 12.24
CA ASN A 253 -28.89 -5.40 12.14
C ASN A 253 -27.38 -5.61 12.37
N ALA A 254 -26.64 -4.59 12.84
CA ALA A 254 -25.22 -4.72 13.13
C ALA A 254 -24.99 -5.25 14.56
N GLN A 255 -24.18 -6.31 14.68
CA GLN A 255 -23.76 -6.85 15.98
C GLN A 255 -22.44 -6.24 16.51
N SER A 256 -21.83 -5.32 15.75
CA SER A 256 -20.53 -4.76 16.07
C SER A 256 -20.64 -3.34 16.62
N GLU A 257 -19.94 -3.07 17.72
CA GLU A 257 -19.80 -1.73 18.33
C GLU A 257 -19.19 -0.70 17.35
N HIS A 258 -18.48 -1.10 16.28
CA HIS A 258 -17.97 -0.18 15.25
C HIS A 258 -19.05 0.47 14.41
N SER A 259 -20.24 -0.12 14.39
CA SER A 259 -21.39 0.47 13.74
C SER A 259 -21.97 1.66 14.52
N SER A 260 -21.53 1.86 15.78
CA SER A 260 -22.05 2.90 16.65
C SER A 260 -21.90 4.29 16.04
N GLY A 261 -23.02 5.01 15.94
CA GLY A 261 -23.10 6.36 15.38
C GLY A 261 -23.26 6.44 13.86
N TRP A 262 -23.02 5.35 13.10
CA TRP A 262 -23.24 5.34 11.65
C TRP A 262 -24.70 5.56 11.25
N LYS A 263 -25.64 5.16 12.12
CA LYS A 263 -27.07 5.36 11.93
C LYS A 263 -27.44 6.84 11.82
N TYR A 264 -26.74 7.70 12.58
CA TYR A 264 -26.93 9.14 12.53
C TYR A 264 -26.10 9.76 11.40
N PHE A 265 -24.85 9.31 11.23
CA PHE A 265 -23.94 9.89 10.25
C PHE A 265 -24.38 9.68 8.79
N LYS A 266 -24.94 8.51 8.44
CA LYS A 266 -25.37 8.22 7.06
C LYS A 266 -26.51 9.10 6.56
N GLN A 267 -27.26 9.73 7.46
CA GLN A 267 -28.34 10.63 7.09
C GLN A 267 -27.80 12.00 6.60
N ILE A 268 -26.54 12.32 6.90
CA ILE A 268 -25.94 13.63 6.58
C ILE A 268 -25.51 13.67 5.11
N GLN A 269 -26.01 14.65 4.37
CA GLN A 269 -25.59 14.95 3.01
C GLN A 269 -24.58 16.10 3.00
N PHE A 270 -23.51 15.95 2.21
CA PHE A 270 -22.37 16.88 2.19
C PHE A 270 -22.26 17.70 0.89
N LEU A 271 -23.27 17.63 0.03
CA LEU A 271 -23.22 18.20 -1.32
C LEU A 271 -23.59 19.69 -1.30
N ARG A 272 -22.58 20.57 -1.41
CA ARG A 272 -22.80 21.97 -1.76
C ARG A 272 -22.94 22.09 -3.28
N LEU A 273 -24.15 21.94 -3.79
CA LEU A 273 -24.45 22.02 -5.22
C LEU A 273 -24.16 23.42 -5.82
N THR A 274 -24.07 24.46 -4.98
CA THR A 274 -23.85 25.84 -5.45
C THR A 274 -22.84 26.62 -4.57
N TYR A 275 -21.73 27.09 -5.17
CA TYR A 275 -20.74 27.96 -4.51
C TYR A 275 -21.20 29.43 -4.37
N LEU A 276 -22.42 29.76 -4.79
CA LEU A 276 -22.95 31.13 -4.83
C LEU A 276 -23.51 31.59 -3.48
N GLN A 277 -23.90 30.69 -2.58
CA GLN A 277 -24.41 31.06 -1.25
C GLN A 277 -23.27 31.26 -0.24
N PRO A 278 -23.40 32.14 0.77
CA PRO A 278 -22.42 32.28 1.85
C PRO A 278 -22.44 31.06 2.78
N MET A 279 -21.28 30.72 3.34
CA MET A 279 -21.16 29.63 4.33
C MET A 279 -21.80 30.02 5.66
N THR A 280 -22.50 29.08 6.31
CA THR A 280 -23.10 29.28 7.64
C THR A 280 -22.25 28.69 8.75
N LEU A 281 -22.45 29.13 10.00
CA LEU A 281 -21.72 28.63 11.17
C LEU A 281 -21.98 27.13 11.41
N PHE A 282 -23.24 26.69 11.25
CA PHE A 282 -23.60 25.28 11.39
C PHE A 282 -22.94 24.41 10.30
N GLU A 283 -22.81 24.93 9.08
CA GLU A 283 -22.16 24.21 7.99
C GLU A 283 -20.67 23.95 8.29
N ILE A 284 -19.92 24.96 8.76
CA ILE A 284 -18.50 24.77 9.12
C ILE A 284 -18.33 23.84 10.34
N GLN A 285 -19.22 23.93 11.33
CA GLN A 285 -19.24 23.04 12.50
C GLN A 285 -19.56 21.59 12.10
N LEU A 286 -20.50 21.39 11.19
CA LEU A 286 -20.83 20.08 10.62
C LEU A 286 -19.60 19.46 9.96
N TYR A 287 -18.90 20.19 9.08
CA TYR A 287 -17.66 19.68 8.47
C TYR A 287 -16.63 19.28 9.52
N ALA A 288 -16.44 20.09 10.57
CA ALA A 288 -15.50 19.78 11.64
C ALA A 288 -15.87 18.50 12.40
N LEU A 289 -17.15 18.33 12.76
CA LEU A 289 -17.67 17.11 13.40
C LEU A 289 -17.56 15.88 12.50
N SER A 290 -17.76 16.06 11.20
CA SER A 290 -17.67 14.96 10.25
C SER A 290 -16.25 14.49 10.06
N LEU A 291 -15.26 15.39 10.11
CA LEU A 291 -13.85 14.97 10.19
C LEU A 291 -13.54 14.25 11.49
N LEU A 292 -14.07 14.73 12.62
CA LEU A 292 -13.90 14.05 13.91
C LEU A 292 -14.50 12.63 13.89
N PHE A 293 -15.64 12.44 13.22
CA PHE A 293 -16.26 11.13 13.06
C PHE A 293 -15.50 10.26 12.06
N MET A 294 -15.14 10.78 10.90
CA MET A 294 -14.50 9.97 9.85
C MET A 294 -13.02 9.66 10.13
N PHE A 295 -12.31 10.50 10.90
CA PHE A 295 -10.88 10.31 11.15
C PHE A 295 -10.53 8.96 11.82
N PRO A 296 -11.31 8.47 12.81
CA PRO A 296 -11.14 7.14 13.39
C PRO A 296 -11.77 5.99 12.58
N ALA A 297 -12.68 6.28 11.65
CA ALA A 297 -13.46 5.26 10.96
C ALA A 297 -12.60 4.55 9.87
N SER A 298 -12.61 3.22 9.88
CA SER A 298 -11.70 2.34 9.14
C SER A 298 -12.03 2.10 7.65
N ASN A 299 -12.57 3.09 6.93
CA ASN A 299 -13.00 2.87 5.56
C ASN A 299 -11.86 3.12 4.55
N GLY A 300 -11.59 2.13 3.69
CA GLY A 300 -10.68 2.21 2.54
C GLY A 300 -11.23 2.99 1.34
N GLU A 301 -12.46 3.52 1.43
CA GLU A 301 -13.06 4.41 0.45
C GLU A 301 -13.04 5.85 0.95
N GLY A 302 -12.41 6.74 0.19
CA GLY A 302 -12.59 8.19 0.33
C GLY A 302 -11.38 8.94 0.90
N SER A 303 -10.54 9.42 -0.01
CA SER A 303 -9.91 10.74 0.18
C SER A 303 -10.97 11.85 0.35
N TRP A 304 -12.24 11.55 0.08
CA TRP A 304 -13.38 12.45 0.02
C TRP A 304 -13.57 13.41 1.22
N PRO A 305 -13.60 12.99 2.50
CA PRO A 305 -13.73 13.95 3.61
C PRO A 305 -12.58 14.97 3.63
N TRP A 306 -11.37 14.52 3.24
CA TRP A 306 -10.16 15.34 3.18
C TRP A 306 -10.11 16.26 1.95
N ASP A 307 -10.62 15.79 0.81
CA ASP A 307 -10.73 16.57 -0.42
C ASP A 307 -11.76 17.72 -0.24
N MET A 308 -12.76 17.53 0.62
CA MET A 308 -13.76 18.56 0.98
C MET A 308 -13.27 19.58 2.02
N CYS A 309 -12.31 19.24 2.91
CA CYS A 309 -11.80 20.17 3.93
C CYS A 309 -11.32 21.50 3.34
N ARG A 310 -10.59 21.43 2.23
CA ARG A 310 -9.87 22.57 1.69
C ARG A 310 -10.79 23.64 1.11
N PRO A 311 -11.75 23.32 0.21
CA PRO A 311 -12.77 24.28 -0.21
C PRO A 311 -13.47 24.93 0.99
N CYS A 312 -13.74 24.14 2.04
CA CYS A 312 -14.39 24.67 3.24
C CYS A 312 -13.53 25.69 4.00
N ILE A 313 -12.24 25.39 4.23
CA ILE A 313 -11.30 26.32 4.87
C ILE A 313 -11.15 27.60 4.04
N GLN A 314 -11.09 27.49 2.70
CA GLN A 314 -11.00 28.65 1.80
C GLN A 314 -12.23 29.55 1.90
N LEU A 315 -13.43 28.97 1.88
CA LEU A 315 -14.68 29.72 2.03
C LEU A 315 -14.81 30.36 3.42
N ALA A 316 -14.43 29.62 4.47
CA ALA A 316 -14.45 30.12 5.84
C ALA A 316 -13.45 31.26 6.07
N GLN A 317 -12.31 31.25 5.39
CA GLN A 317 -11.27 32.27 5.54
C GLN A 317 -11.78 33.67 5.19
N GLU A 318 -12.65 33.82 4.17
CA GLU A 318 -13.21 35.13 3.84
C GLU A 318 -14.08 35.67 4.97
N VAL A 319 -14.93 34.82 5.56
CA VAL A 319 -15.76 35.16 6.71
C VAL A 319 -14.87 35.59 7.87
N MET A 320 -13.82 34.82 8.15
CA MET A 320 -12.85 35.13 9.20
C MET A 320 -12.08 36.42 8.96
N SER A 321 -11.67 36.67 7.71
CA SER A 321 -10.95 37.89 7.33
C SER A 321 -11.84 39.13 7.50
N ASN A 322 -13.14 39.01 7.22
CA ASN A 322 -14.10 40.08 7.45
C ASN A 322 -14.32 40.33 8.95
N ILE A 323 -14.49 39.27 9.74
CA ILE A 323 -14.58 39.35 11.21
C ILE A 323 -13.35 40.07 11.77
N GLN A 324 -12.14 39.72 11.31
CA GLN A 324 -10.90 40.36 11.77
C GLN A 324 -10.76 41.82 11.32
N ARG A 325 -11.18 42.17 10.09
CA ARG A 325 -11.15 43.57 9.60
C ARG A 325 -12.15 44.49 10.31
N GLN A 326 -13.25 43.94 10.80
CA GLN A 326 -14.32 44.67 11.50
C GLN A 326 -14.10 44.74 13.02
N SER A 327 -12.96 44.26 13.52
CA SER A 327 -12.55 44.21 14.92
C SER A 327 -12.45 45.61 15.59
N ASN A 328 -13.60 46.17 15.96
CA ASN A 328 -13.74 47.17 17.03
C ASN A 328 -14.05 46.42 18.35
N GLN A 329 -13.79 47.03 19.51
CA GLN A 329 -14.04 46.43 20.84
C GLN A 329 -15.45 45.80 20.99
N LEU A 330 -16.48 46.37 20.35
CA LEU A 330 -17.87 45.84 20.35
C LEU A 330 -18.03 44.41 19.80
N HIS A 331 -17.09 43.90 18.99
CA HIS A 331 -17.18 42.57 18.37
C HIS A 331 -16.35 41.48 19.09
N ARG A 332 -15.59 41.84 20.14
CA ARG A 332 -14.97 40.83 21.02
C ARG A 332 -16.02 40.09 21.85
N ASP A 333 -17.12 40.77 22.17
CA ASP A 333 -18.20 40.23 23.00
C ASP A 333 -19.25 39.43 22.19
N ASN A 334 -19.01 39.24 20.88
CA ASN A 334 -19.93 38.49 20.03
C ASN A 334 -19.61 37.00 20.04
N VAL A 335 -20.47 36.24 20.74
CA VAL A 335 -20.50 34.76 20.82
C VAL A 335 -20.34 34.12 19.43
N GLU A 336 -21.04 34.62 18.42
CA GLU A 336 -21.00 34.05 17.07
C GLU A 336 -19.61 34.19 16.44
N CYS A 337 -18.95 35.33 16.61
CA CYS A 337 -17.61 35.56 16.10
C CYS A 337 -16.58 34.60 16.71
N GLU A 338 -16.69 34.33 18.02
CA GLU A 338 -15.82 33.36 18.68
C GLU A 338 -16.10 31.92 18.23
N LEU A 339 -17.37 31.55 18.02
CA LEU A 339 -17.72 30.24 17.47
C LEU A 339 -17.19 30.04 16.05
N TRP A 340 -17.20 31.08 15.21
CA TRP A 340 -16.55 31.07 13.89
C TRP A 340 -15.03 30.85 13.99
N ARG A 341 -14.34 31.55 14.91
CA ARG A 341 -12.90 31.35 15.17
C ARG A 341 -12.61 29.91 15.59
N ARG A 342 -13.37 29.41 16.56
CA ARG A 342 -13.28 28.04 17.08
C ARG A 342 -13.45 27.01 15.97
N ALA A 343 -14.54 27.08 15.18
CA ALA A 343 -14.80 26.15 14.08
C ALA A 343 -13.73 26.18 12.99
N TYR A 344 -13.27 27.38 12.59
CA TYR A 344 -12.19 27.54 11.61
C TYR A 344 -10.89 26.87 12.06
N TRP A 345 -10.48 27.11 13.32
CA TRP A 345 -9.23 26.58 13.83
C TRP A 345 -9.29 25.07 14.09
N VAL A 346 -10.45 24.52 14.46
CA VAL A 346 -10.63 23.06 14.55
C VAL A 346 -10.41 22.38 13.20
N LEU A 347 -11.03 22.89 12.13
CA LEU A 347 -10.79 22.40 10.76
C LEU A 347 -9.32 22.51 10.36
N THR A 348 -8.71 23.66 10.68
CA THR A 348 -7.30 23.94 10.36
C THR A 348 -6.34 22.98 11.08
N VAL A 349 -6.63 22.59 12.33
CA VAL A 349 -5.83 21.61 13.07
C VAL A 349 -5.83 20.25 12.39
N PHE A 350 -6.97 19.80 11.85
CA PHE A 350 -7.04 18.54 11.10
C PHE A 350 -6.16 18.59 9.85
N ASP A 351 -6.22 19.68 9.06
CA ASP A 351 -5.39 19.85 7.87
C ASP A 351 -3.89 19.89 8.20
N LEU A 352 -3.48 20.75 9.16
CA LEU A 352 -2.08 20.89 9.56
C LEU A 352 -1.53 19.57 10.13
N SER A 353 -2.29 18.88 10.98
CA SER A 353 -1.89 17.60 11.57
C SER A 353 -1.70 16.51 10.49
N ARG A 354 -2.55 16.50 9.45
CA ARG A 354 -2.45 15.56 8.33
C ARG A 354 -1.31 15.90 7.38
N GLY A 355 -1.10 17.17 7.08
CA GLY A 355 0.02 17.62 6.25
C GLY A 355 1.36 17.30 6.91
N ILE A 356 1.43 17.49 8.23
CA ILE A 356 2.58 17.08 9.03
C ILE A 356 2.78 15.57 8.98
N PHE A 357 1.70 14.79 9.13
CA PHE A 357 1.74 13.32 9.09
C PHE A 357 2.27 12.77 7.76
N THR A 358 1.61 13.10 6.66
CA THR A 358 1.95 12.60 5.32
C THR A 358 3.27 13.18 4.80
N GLY A 359 3.77 14.25 5.41
CA GLY A 359 4.95 14.98 4.93
C GLY A 359 4.66 15.86 3.72
N ARG A 360 3.39 15.99 3.32
CA ARG A 360 2.92 16.88 2.25
C ARG A 360 2.21 18.06 2.90
N ILE A 361 2.81 19.25 2.91
CA ILE A 361 2.06 20.46 3.22
C ILE A 361 1.37 20.88 1.94
N ARG A 362 0.11 20.47 1.76
CA ARG A 362 -0.69 20.92 0.63
C ARG A 362 -1.17 22.35 0.92
N GLU A 363 -0.62 23.30 0.17
CA GLU A 363 -1.37 24.41 -0.46
C GLU A 363 -2.25 25.38 0.37
N MET A 364 -2.22 25.39 1.71
CA MET A 364 -2.78 26.56 2.42
C MET A 364 -1.94 27.81 2.13
N MET A 365 -2.50 29.00 1.99
CA MET A 365 -1.69 30.21 1.81
C MET A 365 -1.19 30.76 3.17
N PRO A 366 -0.01 31.42 3.26
CA PRO A 366 0.46 32.02 4.52
C PRO A 366 -0.57 32.92 5.19
N GLU A 367 -1.36 33.65 4.39
CA GLU A 367 -2.41 34.57 4.82
C GLU A 367 -3.56 33.85 5.54
N GLN A 368 -3.75 32.54 5.31
CA GLN A 368 -4.76 31.74 6.02
C GLN A 368 -4.31 31.39 7.46
N LEU A 369 -3.03 31.59 7.78
CA LEU A 369 -2.46 31.31 9.10
C LEU A 369 -2.27 32.57 9.96
N ASP A 370 -2.60 33.75 9.40
CA ASP A 370 -2.42 35.07 10.04
C ASP A 370 -3.71 35.58 10.72
N LEU A 371 -4.68 34.69 10.94
CA LEU A 371 -5.91 34.96 11.68
C LEU A 371 -5.68 34.86 13.20
N GLU A 372 -6.50 35.57 13.98
CA GLU A 372 -6.46 35.49 15.44
C GLU A 372 -6.86 34.10 15.95
N PHE A 373 -6.15 33.59 16.96
CA PHE A 373 -6.50 32.33 17.62
C PHE A 373 -7.76 32.47 18.48
N PRO A 374 -8.44 31.36 18.81
CA PRO A 374 -9.56 31.39 19.74
C PRO A 374 -9.16 32.02 21.08
N MET A 375 -10.14 32.64 21.74
CA MET A 375 -9.93 33.28 23.03
C MET A 375 -9.61 32.23 24.09
N ASP A 376 -8.71 32.59 25.00
CA ASP A 376 -8.25 31.71 26.08
C ASP A 376 -9.20 31.88 27.28
N CYS A 377 -10.46 31.51 27.07
CA CYS A 377 -11.57 31.68 28.00
C CYS A 377 -12.57 30.54 27.86
N ASP A 378 -12.94 29.93 28.98
CA ASP A 378 -13.94 28.88 29.05
C ASP A 378 -15.37 29.44 28.88
N ASP A 379 -16.30 28.57 28.47
CA ASP A 379 -17.68 28.91 28.14
C ASP A 379 -18.42 29.58 29.32
N ASP A 380 -18.14 29.15 30.55
CA ASP A 380 -18.76 29.67 31.78
C ASP A 380 -18.57 31.19 31.98
N TYR A 381 -17.57 31.79 31.33
CA TYR A 381 -17.22 33.20 31.50
C TYR A 381 -17.55 34.06 30.27
N TRP A 382 -18.33 33.54 29.31
CA TRP A 382 -18.76 34.29 28.12
C TRP A 382 -19.81 35.34 28.47
N PHE A 383 -20.67 35.03 29.44
CA PHE A 383 -21.73 35.92 29.90
C PHE A 383 -21.45 36.38 31.33
N ASN A 384 -21.44 37.69 31.53
CA ASN A 384 -21.31 38.32 32.85
C ASN A 384 -22.11 39.62 32.85
N ASP A 385 -22.70 39.96 34.01
CA ASP A 385 -23.42 41.22 34.22
C ASP A 385 -22.47 42.43 34.06
N ASN A 386 -21.19 42.26 34.40
CA ASN A 386 -20.15 43.23 34.11
C ASN A 386 -19.57 43.00 32.70
N PRO A 387 -19.74 43.93 31.74
CA PRO A 387 -19.23 43.81 30.38
C PRO A 387 -17.71 43.61 30.31
N GLU A 388 -16.94 44.18 31.25
CA GLU A 388 -15.47 44.07 31.26
C GLU A 388 -14.96 42.67 31.65
N LEU A 389 -15.81 41.84 32.26
CA LEU A 389 -15.50 40.47 32.66
C LEU A 389 -16.00 39.42 31.67
N ARG A 390 -16.67 39.83 30.59
CA ARG A 390 -17.11 38.92 29.52
C ARG A 390 -15.91 38.44 28.72
N PHE A 391 -15.85 37.14 28.44
CA PHE A 391 -14.74 36.50 27.73
C PHE A 391 -13.37 36.67 28.42
N VAL A 392 -13.38 36.86 29.75
CA VAL A 392 -12.16 36.97 30.57
C VAL A 392 -12.10 35.80 31.54
N GLN A 393 -11.06 34.96 31.40
CA GLN A 393 -10.79 33.89 32.35
C GLN A 393 -10.28 34.46 33.69
N PRO A 394 -10.80 34.01 34.85
CA PRO A 394 -10.26 34.37 36.15
C PRO A 394 -8.78 33.96 36.31
N PRO A 395 -7.91 34.80 36.91
CA PRO A 395 -6.47 34.54 36.99
C PRO A 395 -6.09 33.33 37.87
N ASP A 396 -6.97 32.93 38.77
CA ASP A 396 -6.83 31.79 39.70
C ASP A 396 -7.26 30.46 39.08
N LYS A 397 -7.93 30.47 37.92
CA LYS A 397 -8.45 29.26 37.27
C LYS A 397 -7.83 29.07 35.88
N PRO A 398 -7.08 27.97 35.65
CA PRO A 398 -6.55 27.67 34.32
C PRO A 398 -7.69 27.41 33.33
N SER A 399 -7.57 27.98 32.13
CA SER A 399 -8.54 27.78 31.03
C SER A 399 -8.29 26.45 30.32
N TYR A 400 -9.37 25.72 29.99
CA TYR A 400 -9.28 24.53 29.15
C TYR A 400 -8.92 24.88 27.70
N LEU A 401 -9.16 26.11 27.26
CA LEU A 401 -8.77 26.60 25.93
C LEU A 401 -7.28 26.97 25.81
N SER A 402 -6.56 27.06 26.93
CA SER A 402 -5.10 27.25 26.94
C SER A 402 -4.39 26.16 26.13
N TYR A 403 -4.91 24.93 26.17
CA TYR A 403 -4.45 23.81 25.33
C TYR A 403 -4.46 24.16 23.84
N TRP A 404 -5.55 24.76 23.35
CA TRP A 404 -5.70 25.10 21.94
C TRP A 404 -4.72 26.14 21.47
N ARG A 405 -4.47 27.18 22.29
CA ARG A 405 -3.44 28.18 22.01
C ARG A 405 -2.06 27.54 21.85
N HIS A 406 -1.70 26.60 22.72
CA HIS A 406 -0.41 25.91 22.65
C HIS A 406 -0.33 24.91 21.49
N LEU A 407 -1.41 24.19 21.20
CA LEU A 407 -1.49 23.29 20.05
C LEU A 407 -1.35 24.06 18.72
N LEU A 408 -2.06 25.17 18.58
CA LEU A 408 -2.04 26.01 17.38
C LEU A 408 -0.67 26.66 17.17
N THR A 409 -0.06 27.22 18.21
CA THR A 409 1.31 27.77 18.12
C THR A 409 2.31 26.71 17.66
N LEU A 410 2.23 25.49 18.19
CA LEU A 410 3.08 24.38 17.77
C LEU A 410 2.90 24.00 16.30
N LEU A 411 1.65 23.79 15.87
CA LEU A 411 1.31 23.33 14.52
C LEU A 411 1.61 24.40 13.46
N VAL A 412 1.17 25.64 13.69
CA VAL A 412 1.33 26.76 12.76
C VAL A 412 2.80 27.10 12.57
N ALA A 413 3.58 27.20 13.66
CA ALA A 413 5.00 27.49 13.55
C ALA A 413 5.77 26.34 12.87
N SER A 414 5.42 25.10 13.16
CA SER A 414 6.00 23.92 12.50
C SER A 414 5.70 23.90 10.99
N ALA A 415 4.49 24.32 10.59
CA ALA A 415 4.12 24.48 9.18
C ALA A 415 4.89 25.62 8.51
N ARG A 416 4.98 26.81 9.15
CA ARG A 416 5.75 27.96 8.66
C ARG A 416 7.24 27.65 8.50
N ALA A 417 7.87 27.00 9.48
CA ALA A 417 9.27 26.61 9.46
C ALA A 417 9.61 25.61 8.34
N ARG A 418 8.61 24.85 7.85
CA ARG A 418 8.77 23.98 6.68
C ARG A 418 8.72 24.74 5.36
N ARG A 419 7.93 25.80 5.26
CA ARG A 419 7.84 26.65 4.06
C ARG A 419 9.03 27.60 3.90
N LYS A 420 9.38 28.35 4.95
CA LYS A 420 10.50 29.33 4.90
C LYS A 420 11.85 28.69 4.54
N GLY A 421 12.09 27.47 5.02
CA GLY A 421 13.32 26.73 4.67
C GLY A 421 13.51 26.51 3.17
N ASN A 422 12.42 26.39 2.40
CA ASN A 422 12.50 26.25 0.93
C ASN A 422 12.72 27.60 0.22
N ALA A 423 12.47 28.73 0.89
CA ALA A 423 12.60 30.07 0.33
C ALA A 423 13.95 30.75 0.68
N GLU A 424 14.59 30.38 1.80
CA GLU A 424 15.77 31.07 2.34
C GLU A 424 17.13 30.47 1.91
N ASN A 425 17.21 29.61 0.88
CA ASN A 425 18.45 28.93 0.43
C ASN A 425 19.26 28.24 1.58
N LEU A 426 18.59 27.86 2.68
CA LEU A 426 19.22 27.19 3.82
C LEU A 426 19.58 25.75 3.47
N THR A 427 20.69 25.24 4.02
CA THR A 427 21.00 23.82 3.86
C THR A 427 20.00 22.94 4.62
N PRO A 428 19.77 21.67 4.20
CA PRO A 428 18.89 20.75 4.90
C PRO A 428 19.21 20.57 6.39
N GLU A 429 20.49 20.67 6.77
CA GLU A 429 20.97 20.55 8.14
C GLU A 429 20.63 21.78 8.98
N GLN A 430 20.83 23.00 8.45
CA GLN A 430 20.45 24.25 9.10
C GLN A 430 18.92 24.35 9.29
N MET A 431 18.15 23.94 8.26
CA MET A 431 16.69 23.85 8.36
C MET A 431 16.24 22.91 9.48
N LEU A 432 16.89 21.75 9.60
CA LEU A 432 16.61 20.79 10.65
C LEU A 432 16.94 21.35 12.03
N GLN A 433 18.13 21.93 12.21
CA GLN A 433 18.56 22.50 13.48
C GLN A 433 17.61 23.60 13.96
N ARG A 434 17.17 24.49 13.05
CA ARG A 434 16.18 25.54 13.36
C ARG A 434 14.84 24.96 13.81
N ARG A 435 14.35 23.92 13.13
CA ARG A 435 13.09 23.25 13.48
C ARG A 435 13.19 22.54 14.84
N THR A 436 14.31 21.88 15.13
CA THR A 436 14.54 21.20 16.41
C THR A 436 14.70 22.19 17.56
N ALA A 437 15.40 23.31 17.35
CA ALA A 437 15.53 24.37 18.34
C ALA A 437 14.16 24.99 18.69
N TYR A 438 13.31 25.23 17.68
CA TYR A 438 11.95 25.71 17.90
C TYR A 438 11.13 24.75 18.79
N LEU A 439 11.14 23.45 18.47
CA LEU A 439 10.39 22.45 19.25
C LEU A 439 10.83 22.42 20.72
N ASN A 440 12.14 22.47 20.97
CA ASN A 440 12.68 22.47 22.33
C ASN A 440 12.31 23.75 23.09
N ASN A 441 12.35 24.92 22.43
CA ASN A 441 11.95 26.19 23.05
C ASN A 441 10.45 26.26 23.32
N TRP A 442 9.63 25.70 22.43
CA TRP A 442 8.18 25.69 22.59
C TRP A 442 7.75 24.90 23.84
N ILE A 443 8.42 23.79 24.19
CA ILE A 443 8.12 23.05 25.42
C ILE A 443 8.20 23.95 26.66
N ALA A 444 9.17 24.87 26.71
CA ALA A 444 9.33 25.80 27.84
C ALA A 444 8.21 26.84 27.95
N THR A 445 7.42 27.04 26.88
CA THR A 445 6.28 27.96 26.88
C THR A 445 4.99 27.33 27.42
N VAL A 446 4.96 25.99 27.57
CA VAL A 446 3.76 25.27 28.03
C VAL A 446 3.52 25.52 29.54
N PRO A 447 2.33 26.02 29.94
CA PRO A 447 1.97 26.26 31.33
C PRO A 447 2.04 25.00 32.19
N SER A 448 2.30 25.17 33.49
CA SER A 448 2.46 24.06 34.45
C SER A 448 1.29 23.06 34.44
N HIS A 449 0.05 23.53 34.34
CA HIS A 449 -1.15 22.68 34.29
C HIS A 449 -1.29 21.85 32.99
N LEU A 450 -0.57 22.20 31.92
CA LEU A 450 -0.54 21.47 30.64
C LEU A 450 0.78 20.71 30.40
N GLN A 451 1.73 20.80 31.34
CA GLN A 451 2.93 19.98 31.27
C GLN A 451 2.58 18.52 31.54
N TRP A 452 3.36 17.63 30.94
CA TRP A 452 3.12 16.19 31.07
C TRP A 452 3.40 15.72 32.49
N ASP A 453 2.33 15.33 33.18
CA ASP A 453 2.37 14.68 34.48
C ASP A 453 1.50 13.41 34.45
N PRO A 454 2.09 12.20 34.56
CA PRO A 454 1.35 10.95 34.57
C PRO A 454 0.37 10.81 35.74
N HIS A 455 0.54 11.59 36.82
CA HIS A 455 -0.28 11.54 38.04
C HIS A 455 -1.26 12.72 38.16
N ASN A 456 -1.44 13.52 37.10
CA ASN A 456 -2.37 14.65 37.16
C ASN A 456 -3.79 14.16 37.52
N PRO A 457 -4.39 14.66 38.63
CA PRO A 457 -5.71 14.21 39.07
C PRO A 457 -6.83 14.72 38.15
N ASP A 458 -6.62 15.83 37.45
CA ASP A 458 -7.58 16.36 36.48
C ASP A 458 -7.47 15.60 35.15
N THR A 459 -8.50 14.79 34.84
CA THR A 459 -8.55 13.97 33.64
C THR A 459 -8.55 14.80 32.35
N ILE A 460 -9.11 16.02 32.35
CA ILE A 460 -9.15 16.90 31.18
C ILE A 460 -7.75 17.44 30.89
N PHE A 461 -7.08 18.03 31.89
CA PHE A 461 -5.71 18.53 31.72
C PHE A 461 -4.70 17.40 31.46
N PHE A 462 -4.93 16.22 32.03
CA PHE A 462 -4.18 15.01 31.68
C PHE A 462 -4.31 14.68 30.19
N HIS A 463 -5.54 14.64 29.64
CA HIS A 463 -5.74 14.38 28.21
C HIS A 463 -5.15 15.48 27.31
N GLN A 464 -5.27 16.75 27.70
CA GLN A 464 -4.72 17.87 26.94
C GLN A 464 -3.18 17.85 26.92
N SER A 465 -2.54 17.62 28.08
CA SER A 465 -1.08 17.47 28.17
C SER A 465 -0.57 16.27 27.36
N LEU A 466 -1.31 15.15 27.38
CA LEU A 466 -1.06 13.98 26.54
C LEU A 466 -1.07 14.34 25.06
N MET A 467 -2.09 15.07 24.60
CA MET A 467 -2.23 15.46 23.20
C MET A 467 -1.14 16.44 22.74
N LEU A 468 -0.67 17.34 23.60
CA LEU A 468 0.47 18.21 23.33
C LEU A 468 1.77 17.42 23.18
N GLN A 469 2.08 16.52 24.11
CA GLN A 469 3.29 15.69 24.04
C GLN A 469 3.29 14.74 22.84
N TYR A 470 2.12 14.17 22.55
CA TYR A 470 1.88 13.37 21.35
C TYR A 470 2.25 14.16 20.10
N THR A 471 1.70 15.36 19.96
CA THR A 471 1.90 16.23 18.80
C THR A 471 3.37 16.64 18.67
N HIS A 472 4.00 17.01 19.78
CA HIS A 472 5.42 17.34 19.85
C HIS A 472 6.30 16.17 19.37
N SER A 473 6.13 14.98 19.95
CA SER A 473 6.91 13.78 19.62
C SER A 473 6.77 13.39 18.15
N ARG A 474 5.56 13.54 17.59
CA ARG A 474 5.29 13.29 16.17
C ARG A 474 6.03 14.26 15.25
N ILE A 475 6.00 15.56 15.55
CA ILE A 475 6.68 16.56 14.74
C ILE A 475 8.19 16.34 14.78
N LEU A 476 8.75 15.99 15.94
CA LEU A 476 10.17 15.71 16.09
C LEU A 476 10.61 14.52 15.23
N ILE A 477 9.91 13.39 15.33
CA ILE A 477 10.16 12.20 14.51
C ILE A 477 10.08 12.55 13.01
N GLN A 478 9.05 13.29 12.61
CA GLN A 478 8.83 13.68 11.22
C GLN A 478 9.94 14.58 10.68
N ASN A 479 10.49 15.48 11.49
CA ASN A 479 11.59 16.36 11.08
C ASN A 479 12.86 15.57 10.79
N HIS A 480 13.16 14.54 11.59
CA HIS A 480 14.39 13.76 11.49
C HIS A 480 14.29 12.53 10.58
N LYS A 481 13.08 12.05 10.23
CA LYS A 481 12.92 10.81 9.46
C LYS A 481 13.63 10.80 8.09
N ALA A 482 13.71 11.95 7.42
CA ALA A 482 14.33 12.05 6.10
C ALA A 482 15.83 11.73 6.11
N LEU A 483 16.47 11.83 7.29
CA LEU A 483 17.89 11.52 7.51
C LEU A 483 18.12 10.09 8.03
N LEU A 484 17.07 9.29 8.15
CA LEU A 484 17.14 7.87 8.52
C LEU A 484 17.27 6.96 7.29
N ARG A 485 17.97 7.42 6.24
CA ARG A 485 18.13 6.69 4.97
C ARG A 485 19.29 5.68 5.04
N PRO A 486 19.16 4.51 4.38
CA PRO A 486 20.26 3.56 4.28
C PRO A 486 21.50 4.21 3.62
N GLY A 487 22.69 4.04 4.22
CA GLY A 487 23.98 4.54 3.69
C GLY A 487 24.57 5.74 4.43
N HIS A 488 23.74 6.71 4.83
CA HIS A 488 24.17 7.94 5.54
C HIS A 488 23.21 8.29 6.70
N MET A 489 23.02 7.35 7.64
CA MET A 489 22.21 7.59 8.84
C MET A 489 22.92 8.53 9.82
N ASN A 490 22.30 9.67 10.12
CA ASN A 490 22.78 10.60 11.15
C ASN A 490 22.44 10.09 12.57
N PHE A 491 23.47 9.87 13.39
CA PHE A 491 23.34 9.29 14.75
C PHE A 491 22.55 10.17 15.71
N SER A 492 22.75 11.49 15.65
CA SER A 492 22.02 12.44 16.50
C SER A 492 20.53 12.40 16.18
N SER A 493 20.19 12.40 14.89
CA SER A 493 18.80 12.31 14.42
C SER A 493 18.12 11.00 14.84
N LEU A 494 18.80 9.86 14.69
CA LEU A 494 18.27 8.55 15.12
C LEU A 494 18.06 8.49 16.65
N SER A 495 18.98 9.04 17.43
CA SER A 495 18.87 9.09 18.89
C SER A 495 17.66 9.92 19.33
N MET A 496 17.47 11.10 18.73
CA MET A 496 16.32 11.95 19.02
C MET A 496 15.00 11.30 18.64
N CYS A 497 14.90 10.70 17.43
CA CYS A 497 13.73 9.92 17.04
C CYS A 497 13.44 8.77 18.01
N ALA A 498 14.47 8.04 18.44
CA ALA A 498 14.31 6.94 19.38
C ALA A 498 13.86 7.40 20.77
N ASN A 499 14.34 8.55 21.25
CA ASN A 499 13.91 9.10 22.53
C ASN A 499 12.45 9.56 22.46
N ALA A 500 12.06 10.28 21.41
CA ALA A 500 10.65 10.62 21.17
C ALA A 500 9.77 9.38 21.05
N ALA A 501 10.21 8.33 20.33
CA ALA A 501 9.46 7.08 20.22
C ALA A 501 9.26 6.39 21.57
N ARG A 502 10.24 6.44 22.49
CA ARG A 502 10.07 5.89 23.85
C ARG A 502 9.12 6.72 24.70
N SER A 503 9.28 8.05 24.69
CA SER A 503 8.38 8.97 25.40
C SER A 503 6.94 8.76 24.95
N TYR A 504 6.73 8.66 23.64
CA TYR A 504 5.44 8.37 23.03
C TYR A 504 4.80 7.06 23.53
N LEU A 505 5.57 5.95 23.54
CA LEU A 505 5.06 4.66 24.01
C LEU A 505 4.76 4.66 25.51
N HIS A 506 5.57 5.36 26.30
CA HIS A 506 5.35 5.49 27.74
C HIS A 506 4.06 6.26 28.05
N ILE A 507 3.79 7.34 27.32
CA ILE A 507 2.55 8.13 27.45
C ILE A 507 1.31 7.25 27.20
N ILE A 508 1.34 6.42 26.16
CA ILE A 508 0.22 5.51 25.83
C ILE A 508 0.07 4.41 26.87
N GLU A 509 1.17 3.88 27.42
CA GLU A 509 1.13 2.91 28.50
C GLU A 509 0.43 3.49 29.74
N VAL A 510 0.79 4.72 30.14
CA VAL A 510 0.15 5.42 31.26
C VAL A 510 -1.33 5.67 30.98
N GLN A 511 -1.69 6.13 29.77
CA GLN A 511 -3.09 6.32 29.39
C GLN A 511 -3.90 5.03 29.48
N HIS A 512 -3.33 3.90 29.06
CA HIS A 512 -4.00 2.59 29.12
C HIS A 512 -4.17 2.05 30.55
N GLN A 513 -3.29 2.44 31.48
CA GLN A 513 -3.39 2.05 32.89
C GLN A 513 -4.47 2.83 33.64
N ARG A 514 -4.92 3.95 33.09
CA ARG A 514 -5.94 4.83 33.67
C ARG A 514 -7.33 4.46 33.16
N SER A 515 -8.23 4.04 34.06
CA SER A 515 -9.60 3.66 33.72
C SER A 515 -10.53 4.85 33.42
N ASP A 516 -10.15 6.05 33.85
CA ASP A 516 -10.87 7.31 33.61
C ASP A 516 -10.58 7.93 32.22
N CYS A 517 -9.58 7.40 31.52
CA CYS A 517 -9.11 7.88 30.23
C CYS A 517 -9.57 6.99 29.07
N PHE A 518 -10.00 7.58 27.96
CA PHE A 518 -10.34 6.82 26.76
C PHE A 518 -9.19 6.86 25.74
N LEU A 519 -9.02 5.78 24.99
CA LEU A 519 -8.02 5.73 23.94
C LEU A 519 -8.56 6.43 22.70
N LEU A 520 -7.85 7.48 22.29
CA LEU A 520 -8.07 8.21 21.04
C LEU A 520 -7.56 7.34 19.87
N PRO A 521 -8.43 6.86 18.94
CA PRO A 521 -8.00 5.90 17.90
C PRO A 521 -6.93 6.46 16.94
N ASN A 522 -6.86 7.78 16.80
CA ASN A 522 -5.83 8.51 16.06
C ASN A 522 -4.40 8.34 16.58
N LEU A 523 -4.21 7.77 17.78
CA LEU A 523 -2.91 7.53 18.39
C LEU A 523 -2.26 6.20 17.95
N ILE A 524 -3.05 5.26 17.43
CA ILE A 524 -2.61 3.87 17.21
C ILE A 524 -1.60 3.76 16.04
N HIS A 525 -1.85 4.44 14.92
CA HIS A 525 -0.94 4.39 13.77
C HIS A 525 0.49 4.84 14.13
N GLN A 526 0.63 5.77 15.07
CA GLN A 526 1.93 6.28 15.48
C GLN A 526 2.68 5.34 16.41
N VAL A 527 1.99 4.47 17.15
CA VAL A 527 2.62 3.37 17.91
C VAL A 527 3.43 2.48 16.97
N PHE A 528 2.88 2.15 15.79
CA PHE A 528 3.57 1.37 14.78
C PHE A 528 4.85 2.07 14.29
N MET A 529 4.76 3.35 13.94
CA MET A 529 5.91 4.14 13.49
C MET A 529 7.01 4.26 14.56
N CYS A 530 6.64 4.44 15.83
CA CYS A 530 7.56 4.42 16.96
C CYS A 530 8.25 3.05 17.09
N GLY A 531 7.52 1.95 16.91
CA GLY A 531 8.08 0.59 16.86
C GLY A 531 9.13 0.42 15.76
N VAL A 532 8.85 0.91 14.54
CA VAL A 532 9.80 0.89 13.42
C VAL A 532 11.08 1.68 13.74
N ILE A 533 10.96 2.87 14.33
CA ILE A 533 12.11 3.70 14.70
C ILE A 533 12.99 3.01 15.75
N LEU A 534 12.37 2.39 16.77
CA LEU A 534 13.10 1.64 17.79
C LEU A 534 13.78 0.41 17.20
N LEU A 535 13.16 -0.26 16.22
CA LEU A 535 13.74 -1.36 15.48
C LEU A 535 14.95 -0.92 14.64
N ILE A 536 14.85 0.20 13.93
CA ILE A 536 15.98 0.80 13.18
C ILE A 536 17.14 1.13 14.14
N ASN A 537 16.83 1.72 15.30
CA ASN A 537 17.84 2.04 16.32
C ASN A 537 18.50 0.76 16.87
N LEU A 538 17.73 -0.31 17.07
CA LEU A 538 18.26 -1.61 17.50
C LEU A 538 19.17 -2.22 16.43
N TRP A 539 18.71 -2.30 15.17
CA TRP A 539 19.48 -2.83 14.04
C TRP A 539 20.81 -2.12 13.83
N LYS A 540 20.82 -0.79 13.94
CA LYS A 540 22.05 -0.01 13.78
C LYS A 540 23.02 -0.22 14.94
N ARG A 541 22.53 -0.36 16.19
CA ARG A 541 23.36 -0.67 17.35
C ARG A 541 23.96 -2.08 17.28
N THR A 542 23.20 -3.06 16.81
CA THR A 542 23.73 -4.41 16.55
C THR A 542 24.74 -4.42 15.41
N TRP A 543 24.54 -3.60 14.37
CA TRP A 543 25.48 -3.44 13.27
C TRP A 543 26.79 -2.77 13.72
N MET A 544 26.73 -1.72 14.54
CA MET A 544 27.94 -1.08 15.09
C MET A 544 28.75 -2.03 15.97
N ASN A 545 28.08 -2.83 16.80
CA ASN A 545 28.74 -3.85 17.63
C ASN A 545 29.36 -5.00 16.80
N SER A 546 29.09 -5.08 15.50
CA SER A 546 29.70 -6.06 14.58
C SER A 546 30.85 -5.49 13.75
N MET A 547 31.25 -4.22 13.97
CA MET A 547 32.38 -3.59 13.28
C MET A 547 33.73 -3.95 13.96
N PRO A 548 34.75 -4.41 13.21
CA PRO A 548 36.01 -4.94 13.78
C PRO A 548 36.88 -3.91 14.53
N ASP A 549 36.83 -2.62 14.16
CA ASP A 549 37.80 -1.62 14.61
C ASP A 549 37.63 -1.13 16.06
N GLN A 550 36.59 -1.56 16.79
CA GLN A 550 36.45 -1.27 18.24
C GLN A 550 36.53 -2.51 19.13
N GLN A 551 36.80 -3.71 18.59
CA GLN A 551 37.05 -4.88 19.42
C GLN A 551 38.34 -4.80 20.25
N LYS A 552 39.22 -3.82 19.97
CA LYS A 552 40.42 -3.56 20.78
C LYS A 552 40.18 -2.66 22.01
N GLU A 553 39.04 -1.96 22.11
CA GLU A 553 38.82 -0.98 23.20
C GLU A 553 37.70 -1.34 24.18
N THR A 554 37.00 -2.46 23.99
CA THR A 554 36.04 -2.93 25.00
C THR A 554 36.21 -4.41 25.28
N ALA A 555 37.05 -4.73 26.27
CA ALA A 555 36.80 -5.89 27.10
C ALA A 555 35.33 -5.83 27.55
N GLU A 556 34.58 -6.94 27.43
CA GLU A 556 33.15 -7.01 27.72
C GLU A 556 32.83 -6.51 29.13
N SER A 557 32.55 -5.21 29.27
CA SER A 557 32.21 -4.63 30.56
C SER A 557 30.84 -5.13 31.04
N PRO A 558 30.59 -5.22 32.36
CA PRO A 558 29.27 -5.51 32.92
C PRO A 558 28.17 -4.57 32.39
N ARG A 559 28.52 -3.33 32.00
CA ARG A 559 27.60 -2.38 31.34
C ARG A 559 27.10 -2.93 30.01
N THR A 560 27.94 -3.58 29.21
CA THR A 560 27.59 -4.13 27.89
C THR A 560 26.62 -5.31 28.00
N ARG A 561 26.78 -6.18 29.01
CA ARG A 561 25.80 -7.23 29.37
C ARG A 561 24.49 -6.65 29.90
N ARG A 562 24.56 -5.59 30.72
CA ARG A 562 23.37 -4.87 31.23
C ARG A 562 22.59 -4.22 30.08
N LEU A 563 23.27 -3.63 29.10
CA LEU A 563 22.69 -2.97 27.94
C LEU A 563 22.04 -3.95 26.94
N ARG A 564 22.64 -5.14 26.73
CA ARG A 564 21.99 -6.25 25.98
C ARG A 564 20.71 -6.72 26.68
N LYS A 565 20.75 -6.88 28.02
CA LYS A 565 19.56 -7.22 28.83
C LYS A 565 18.49 -6.13 28.77
N ILE A 566 18.87 -4.84 28.74
CA ILE A 566 17.92 -3.71 28.60
C ILE A 566 17.29 -3.69 27.20
N GLY A 567 18.06 -3.93 26.13
CA GLY A 567 17.53 -4.01 24.76
C GLY A 567 16.57 -5.20 24.57
N LEU A 568 16.92 -6.36 25.13
CA LEU A 568 16.06 -7.55 25.13
C LEU A 568 14.80 -7.33 25.99
N ARG A 569 14.93 -6.70 27.16
CA ARG A 569 13.79 -6.30 28.01
C ARG A 569 12.91 -5.27 27.32
N SER A 570 13.47 -4.33 26.56
CA SER A 570 12.73 -3.31 25.81
C SER A 570 11.98 -3.92 24.62
N TRP A 571 12.53 -4.96 23.98
CA TRP A 571 11.87 -5.68 22.88
C TRP A 571 10.81 -6.66 23.39
N VAL A 572 11.06 -7.33 24.53
CA VAL A 572 10.05 -8.11 25.26
C VAL A 572 8.96 -7.20 25.83
N TRP A 573 9.30 -5.99 26.25
CA TRP A 573 8.33 -4.97 26.65
C TRP A 573 7.55 -4.43 25.45
N TRP A 574 8.17 -4.25 24.28
CA TRP A 574 7.47 -3.91 23.03
C TRP A 574 6.54 -5.03 22.57
N THR A 575 6.98 -6.30 22.54
CA THR A 575 6.09 -7.41 22.18
C THR A 575 5.00 -7.60 23.22
N LYS A 576 5.28 -7.44 24.52
CA LYS A 576 4.25 -7.46 25.57
C LYS A 576 3.28 -6.28 25.46
N CYS A 577 3.74 -5.06 25.20
CA CYS A 577 2.85 -3.92 25.00
C CYS A 577 2.06 -4.08 23.70
N TYR A 578 2.67 -4.50 22.59
CA TYR A 578 1.97 -4.75 21.31
C TYR A 578 0.95 -5.88 21.43
N THR A 579 1.29 -7.00 22.09
CA THR A 579 0.32 -8.10 22.34
C THR A 579 -0.75 -7.71 23.35
N ARG A 580 -0.44 -6.98 24.43
CA ARG A 580 -1.41 -6.58 25.46
C ARG A 580 -2.32 -5.43 25.01
N PHE A 581 -1.80 -4.54 24.16
CA PHE A 581 -2.50 -3.37 23.60
C PHE A 581 -3.30 -3.71 22.35
N ILE A 582 -2.79 -4.53 21.41
CA ILE A 582 -3.56 -4.89 20.20
C ILE A 582 -4.43 -6.13 20.43
N LEU A 583 -3.98 -7.16 21.16
CA LEU A 583 -4.76 -8.41 21.32
C LEU A 583 -5.81 -8.37 22.44
N THR A 584 -6.07 -7.22 23.04
CA THR A 584 -7.27 -7.03 23.85
C THR A 584 -8.48 -6.97 22.90
N PRO A 585 -9.58 -7.69 23.17
CA PRO A 585 -10.73 -7.77 22.26
C PRO A 585 -11.18 -6.38 21.79
N LYS A 586 -11.27 -5.43 22.74
CA LYS A 586 -11.65 -4.03 22.51
C LYS A 586 -10.75 -3.28 21.52
N THR A 587 -9.46 -3.61 21.38
CA THR A 587 -8.51 -2.83 20.55
C THR A 587 -8.33 -3.40 19.15
N LEU A 588 -8.52 -4.72 18.98
CA LEU A 588 -8.62 -5.39 17.68
C LEU A 588 -9.87 -4.92 16.92
N ASP A 589 -10.93 -4.68 17.68
CA ASP A 589 -12.19 -4.12 17.24
C ASP A 589 -11.96 -2.72 16.59
N TYR A 590 -11.31 -1.75 17.26
CA TYR A 590 -11.14 -0.37 16.72
C TYR A 590 -10.30 -0.20 15.44
N LEU A 591 -9.62 -1.24 14.93
CA LEU A 591 -8.51 -1.08 13.99
C LEU A 591 -8.81 -1.43 12.52
N PHE A 592 -9.83 -2.24 12.18
CA PHE A 592 -10.05 -2.71 10.79
C PHE A 592 -11.50 -3.11 10.47
N LEU A 593 -12.05 -2.72 9.29
CA LEU A 593 -13.01 -3.45 8.40
C LEU A 593 -13.45 -2.53 7.22
N PRO A 594 -13.74 -3.05 5.98
CA PRO A 594 -14.70 -4.12 5.71
C PRO A 594 -14.16 -5.25 4.81
N LEU A 595 -14.04 -6.44 5.37
CA LEU A 595 -14.01 -7.74 4.69
C LEU A 595 -14.49 -8.73 5.75
N ASP A 596 -15.61 -9.37 5.46
CA ASP A 596 -16.35 -10.35 6.28
C ASP A 596 -15.58 -10.92 7.49
N VAL A 597 -16.15 -10.81 8.70
CA VAL A 597 -15.50 -11.26 9.96
C VAL A 597 -15.09 -12.74 9.90
N TYR A 598 -15.78 -13.52 9.07
CA TYR A 598 -15.48 -14.92 8.79
C TYR A 598 -14.21 -15.11 7.92
N VAL A 599 -13.98 -14.22 6.96
CA VAL A 599 -12.79 -14.15 6.09
C VAL A 599 -11.59 -13.64 6.89
N TYR A 600 -11.74 -12.61 7.74
CA TYR A 600 -10.63 -12.01 8.50
C TYR A 600 -10.02 -12.94 9.58
N LYS A 601 -10.87 -13.66 10.36
CA LYS A 601 -10.39 -14.64 11.36
C LYS A 601 -9.67 -15.84 10.72
N ARG A 602 -10.00 -16.17 9.46
CA ARG A 602 -9.46 -17.33 8.74
C ARG A 602 -8.29 -16.99 7.79
N LEU A 603 -8.20 -15.74 7.32
CA LEU A 603 -7.23 -15.29 6.31
C LEU A 603 -6.22 -14.25 6.83
N TYR A 604 -6.66 -13.20 7.53
CA TYR A 604 -5.79 -12.06 7.85
C TYR A 604 -5.01 -12.22 9.14
N VAL A 605 -5.62 -12.80 10.18
CA VAL A 605 -4.93 -13.16 11.42
C VAL A 605 -3.79 -14.13 11.11
N PRO A 606 -4.00 -15.29 10.46
CA PRO A 606 -2.90 -16.16 10.05
C PRO A 606 -1.93 -15.51 9.06
N PHE A 607 -2.35 -14.57 8.19
CA PHE A 607 -1.44 -13.80 7.32
C PHE A 607 -0.53 -12.85 8.11
N MET A 608 -1.04 -12.14 9.11
CA MET A 608 -0.24 -11.30 10.02
C MET A 608 0.66 -12.14 10.93
N TYR A 609 0.17 -13.29 11.42
CA TYR A 609 0.99 -14.27 12.13
C TYR A 609 2.07 -14.84 11.21
N LEU A 610 1.77 -15.16 9.95
CA LEU A 610 2.71 -15.65 8.95
C LEU A 610 3.72 -14.57 8.59
N LEU A 611 3.31 -13.31 8.40
CA LEU A 611 4.22 -12.20 8.15
C LEU A 611 5.15 -11.96 9.34
N MET A 612 4.61 -11.99 10.57
CA MET A 612 5.38 -11.82 11.79
C MET A 612 6.30 -13.02 12.06
N TYR A 613 5.86 -14.24 11.71
CA TYR A 613 6.65 -15.47 11.77
C TYR A 613 7.71 -15.52 10.67
N LEU A 614 7.44 -15.01 9.47
CA LEU A 614 8.40 -14.85 8.38
C LEU A 614 9.44 -13.77 8.72
N LEU A 615 9.04 -12.67 9.37
CA LEU A 615 9.96 -11.66 9.90
C LEU A 615 10.80 -12.21 11.08
N PHE A 616 10.21 -13.05 11.93
CA PHE A 616 10.90 -13.76 13.01
C PHE A 616 11.87 -14.84 12.48
N ALA A 617 11.47 -15.60 11.46
CA ALA A 617 12.30 -16.60 10.78
C ALA A 617 13.43 -15.93 10.00
N TYR A 618 13.16 -14.80 9.35
CA TYR A 618 14.16 -13.93 8.71
C TYR A 618 15.16 -13.36 9.75
N PHE A 619 14.68 -12.97 10.93
CA PHE A 619 15.50 -12.52 12.06
C PHE A 619 16.40 -13.64 12.62
N PHE A 620 15.88 -14.85 12.81
CA PHE A 620 16.68 -16.00 13.23
C PHE A 620 17.68 -16.45 12.16
N MET A 621 17.31 -16.34 10.88
CA MET A 621 18.19 -16.62 9.74
C MET A 621 19.34 -15.62 9.66
N LEU A 622 19.09 -14.33 9.92
CA LEU A 622 20.13 -13.29 9.96
C LEU A 622 21.07 -13.40 11.16
N ILE A 623 20.60 -13.93 12.30
CA ILE A 623 21.43 -14.17 13.49
C ILE A 623 22.29 -15.44 13.36
N ARG A 624 21.85 -16.44 12.60
CA ARG A 624 22.61 -17.70 12.35
C ARG A 624 23.47 -17.70 11.09
N LEU A 625 23.46 -16.65 10.28
CA LEU A 625 24.38 -16.49 9.16
C LEU A 625 25.70 -15.86 9.66
N PRO A 626 26.84 -16.57 9.63
CA PRO A 626 28.12 -15.88 9.65
C PRO A 626 28.20 -15.03 8.38
N LEU A 627 28.42 -13.73 8.60
CA LEU A 627 28.45 -12.66 7.61
C LEU A 627 29.30 -13.01 6.36
N LEU A 628 28.63 -13.17 5.21
CA LEU A 628 29.19 -12.73 3.93
C LEU A 628 28.90 -11.24 3.79
N ARG A 629 29.72 -10.40 4.43
CA ARG A 629 29.80 -8.97 4.09
C ARG A 629 31.25 -8.53 4.03
N HIS A 630 31.55 -7.93 2.87
CA HIS A 630 32.78 -7.23 2.54
C HIS A 630 33.37 -6.44 3.72
N GLN A 631 34.62 -6.77 4.04
CA GLN A 631 35.58 -5.78 4.52
C GLN A 631 35.89 -4.82 3.36
N LEU A 632 35.35 -3.61 3.44
CA LEU A 632 36.02 -2.42 2.91
C LEU A 632 36.63 -1.75 4.14
N GLY A 633 37.85 -2.16 4.50
CA GLY A 633 38.69 -1.41 5.43
C GLY A 633 39.30 -0.19 4.73
N PRO A 634 39.72 0.84 5.48
CA PRO A 634 40.44 1.97 4.93
C PRO A 634 41.73 1.50 4.26
N ARG A 635 41.97 2.03 3.07
CA ARG A 635 43.07 1.67 2.17
C ARG A 635 44.42 1.85 2.87
N ALA A 636 45.15 0.76 3.08
CA ALA A 636 46.61 0.82 2.97
C ALA A 636 46.93 0.76 1.48
N PHE A 637 47.45 1.86 0.94
CA PHE A 637 48.07 1.88 -0.39
C PHE A 637 49.34 1.02 -0.30
N SER A 638 49.20 -0.28 -0.60
CA SER A 638 50.33 -1.08 -1.06
C SER A 638 50.15 -1.23 -2.57
N SER A 639 50.99 -0.52 -3.31
CA SER A 639 51.17 -0.68 -4.74
C SER A 639 51.83 -2.03 -5.00
N SER A 640 51.07 -3.12 -4.94
CA SER A 640 51.49 -4.38 -5.55
C SER A 640 51.18 -4.32 -7.04
N CYS A 641 52.18 -4.56 -7.90
CA CYS A 641 52.04 -4.73 -9.35
C CYS A 641 50.74 -5.47 -9.73
N ARG A 642 50.05 -5.02 -10.80
CA ARG A 642 48.91 -5.72 -11.39
C ARG A 642 49.38 -7.12 -11.84
N ARG A 643 49.09 -8.16 -11.05
CA ARG A 643 49.07 -9.54 -11.56
C ARG A 643 47.87 -9.65 -12.51
N GLU A 644 48.11 -10.09 -13.75
CA GLU A 644 47.03 -10.50 -14.65
C GLU A 644 46.19 -11.58 -13.97
N LYS A 645 44.86 -11.43 -14.01
CA LYS A 645 43.95 -12.39 -13.36
C LYS A 645 43.94 -13.68 -14.16
N GLN A 646 44.04 -14.82 -13.48
CA GLN A 646 43.81 -16.11 -14.12
C GLN A 646 42.34 -16.25 -14.53
N ARG A 647 42.11 -16.86 -15.68
CA ARG A 647 40.78 -17.11 -16.25
C ARG A 647 40.19 -18.42 -15.77
N LEU A 648 39.05 -18.33 -15.10
CA LEU A 648 38.23 -19.47 -14.69
C LEU A 648 37.02 -19.58 -15.61
N VAL A 649 36.97 -20.63 -16.43
CA VAL A 649 35.79 -20.94 -17.25
C VAL A 649 34.91 -21.96 -16.54
N ILE A 650 33.62 -21.68 -16.46
CA ILE A 650 32.59 -22.56 -15.89
C ILE A 650 31.64 -22.96 -17.03
N LEU A 651 31.46 -24.26 -17.25
CA LEU A 651 30.50 -24.80 -18.21
C LEU A 651 29.23 -25.24 -17.49
N GLY A 652 28.08 -24.71 -17.90
CA GLY A 652 26.78 -25.06 -17.34
C GLY A 652 26.33 -24.11 -16.22
N SER A 653 25.04 -23.77 -16.22
CA SER A 653 24.40 -22.84 -15.28
C SER A 653 23.43 -23.52 -14.30
N GLU A 654 23.53 -24.85 -14.15
CA GLU A 654 22.71 -25.63 -13.23
C GLU A 654 23.27 -25.62 -11.79
N TRP A 655 22.82 -26.54 -10.93
CA TRP A 655 23.15 -26.61 -9.50
C TRP A 655 24.65 -26.50 -9.19
N GLY A 656 25.49 -27.19 -9.97
CA GLY A 656 26.94 -27.14 -9.81
C GLY A 656 27.53 -25.80 -10.24
N GLY A 657 27.41 -25.49 -11.54
CA GLY A 657 28.06 -24.33 -12.15
C GLY A 657 27.57 -22.98 -11.61
N TYR A 658 26.27 -22.87 -11.33
CA TYR A 658 25.70 -21.65 -10.74
C TYR A 658 26.21 -21.40 -9.32
N GLU A 659 26.33 -22.44 -8.48
CA GLU A 659 26.84 -22.29 -7.13
C GLU A 659 28.34 -21.99 -7.10
N VAL A 660 29.14 -22.57 -8.02
CA VAL A 660 30.55 -22.18 -8.21
C VAL A 660 30.63 -20.72 -8.64
N LEU A 661 29.85 -20.31 -9.65
CA LEU A 661 29.79 -18.93 -10.12
C LEU A 661 29.46 -17.96 -8.99
N ARG A 662 28.57 -18.31 -8.05
CA ARG A 662 28.22 -17.46 -6.90
C ARG A 662 29.36 -17.37 -5.88
N GLY A 663 30.02 -18.48 -5.57
CA GLY A 663 30.99 -18.57 -4.48
C GLY A 663 32.43 -18.13 -4.82
N VAL A 664 32.83 -18.15 -6.10
CA VAL A 664 34.20 -17.79 -6.50
C VAL A 664 34.53 -16.30 -6.32
N ASP A 665 35.76 -15.98 -5.90
CA ASP A 665 36.28 -14.62 -5.71
C ASP A 665 36.62 -13.94 -7.05
N LYS A 666 35.62 -13.26 -7.62
CA LYS A 666 35.71 -12.52 -8.89
C LYS A 666 36.68 -11.32 -8.84
N LYS A 667 37.18 -10.94 -7.65
CA LYS A 667 38.24 -9.92 -7.56
C LYS A 667 39.58 -10.46 -8.03
N ARG A 668 39.82 -11.77 -7.88
CA ARG A 668 41.09 -12.44 -8.21
C ARG A 668 41.00 -13.27 -9.49
N TRP A 669 39.85 -13.88 -9.75
CA TRP A 669 39.58 -14.62 -10.97
C TRP A 669 38.97 -13.72 -12.06
N ASP A 670 39.38 -13.92 -13.31
CA ASP A 670 38.60 -13.53 -14.49
C ASP A 670 37.60 -14.64 -14.80
N VAL A 671 36.35 -14.50 -14.36
CA VAL A 671 35.36 -15.58 -14.39
C VAL A 671 34.52 -15.49 -15.64
N VAL A 672 34.43 -16.59 -16.39
CA VAL A 672 33.56 -16.73 -17.55
C VAL A 672 32.62 -17.92 -17.38
N LEU A 673 31.31 -17.71 -17.53
CA LEU A 673 30.30 -18.76 -17.58
C LEU A 673 29.85 -18.96 -19.04
N VAL A 674 29.85 -20.21 -19.50
CA VAL A 674 29.30 -20.61 -20.80
C VAL A 674 28.15 -21.59 -20.55
N SER A 675 26.94 -21.23 -21.00
CA SER A 675 25.77 -22.09 -20.89
C SER A 675 24.73 -21.70 -21.95
N PRO A 676 23.98 -22.66 -22.54
CA PRO A 676 22.91 -22.32 -23.48
C PRO A 676 21.74 -21.60 -22.80
N ASN A 677 21.59 -21.77 -21.49
CA ASN A 677 20.57 -21.12 -20.68
C ASN A 677 21.14 -19.87 -19.99
N ASN A 678 20.36 -18.80 -19.94
CA ASN A 678 20.72 -17.57 -19.23
C ASN A 678 20.12 -17.51 -17.80
N TYR A 679 19.62 -18.64 -17.30
CA TYR A 679 19.06 -18.81 -15.97
C TYR A 679 19.55 -20.12 -15.34
N PHE A 680 19.64 -20.12 -14.01
CA PHE A 680 19.69 -21.33 -13.21
C PHE A 680 18.28 -21.89 -13.02
N ASN A 681 18.14 -23.22 -13.07
CA ASN A 681 16.89 -23.92 -12.89
C ASN A 681 16.84 -24.67 -11.54
N PHE A 682 15.91 -24.28 -10.67
CA PHE A 682 15.64 -24.91 -9.39
C PHE A 682 14.70 -26.11 -9.60
N THR A 683 15.31 -27.20 -10.08
CA THR A 683 14.62 -28.42 -10.53
C THR A 683 13.57 -29.01 -9.58
N PRO A 684 13.69 -28.94 -8.24
CA PRO A 684 12.67 -29.53 -7.35
C PRO A 684 11.30 -28.84 -7.37
N LEU A 685 11.17 -27.64 -7.93
CA LEU A 685 9.88 -26.94 -8.02
C LEU A 685 9.20 -27.08 -9.39
N LEU A 686 9.79 -27.85 -10.32
CA LEU A 686 9.28 -27.98 -11.69
C LEU A 686 7.93 -28.70 -11.75
N ALA A 687 7.71 -29.74 -10.92
CA ALA A 687 6.43 -30.43 -10.84
C ALA A 687 5.30 -29.46 -10.45
N SER A 688 5.52 -28.64 -9.43
CA SER A 688 4.58 -27.58 -9.02
C SER A 688 4.37 -26.53 -10.12
N CYS A 689 5.40 -26.19 -10.90
CA CYS A 689 5.28 -25.25 -12.02
C CYS A 689 4.47 -25.82 -13.20
N ALA A 690 4.59 -27.13 -13.44
CA ALA A 690 3.91 -27.81 -14.54
C ALA A 690 2.38 -27.83 -14.39
N VAL A 691 1.87 -27.64 -13.18
CA VAL A 691 0.42 -27.60 -12.88
C VAL A 691 -0.08 -26.23 -12.41
N GLY A 692 0.81 -25.22 -12.30
CA GLY A 692 0.43 -23.87 -11.84
C GLY A 692 0.38 -23.70 -10.31
N THR A 693 0.79 -24.69 -9.51
CA THR A 693 0.97 -24.55 -8.05
C THR A 693 2.04 -23.49 -7.71
N LEU A 694 3.01 -23.30 -8.61
CA LEU A 694 3.96 -22.19 -8.58
C LEU A 694 4.11 -21.62 -9.99
N GLU A 695 4.40 -20.33 -10.07
CA GLU A 695 4.74 -19.72 -11.37
C GLU A 695 6.16 -20.10 -11.81
N PHE A 696 6.37 -20.22 -13.12
CA PHE A 696 7.66 -20.61 -13.73
C PHE A 696 8.85 -19.79 -13.21
N ARG A 697 8.62 -18.50 -12.95
CA ARG A 697 9.61 -17.56 -12.42
C ARG A 697 10.12 -17.93 -11.03
N CYS A 698 9.38 -18.72 -10.26
CA CYS A 698 9.79 -19.23 -8.95
C CYS A 698 10.80 -20.38 -9.04
N ALA A 699 10.86 -21.07 -10.18
CA ALA A 699 11.80 -22.15 -10.44
C ALA A 699 13.08 -21.67 -11.16
N ILE A 700 13.23 -20.39 -11.50
CA ILE A 700 14.41 -19.90 -12.23
C ILE A 700 15.09 -18.70 -11.58
N GLU A 701 16.40 -18.55 -11.83
CA GLU A 701 17.21 -17.40 -11.40
C GLU A 701 18.09 -16.87 -12.53
N PRO A 702 18.03 -15.57 -12.88
CA PRO A 702 18.91 -15.01 -13.92
C PRO A 702 20.38 -15.03 -13.50
N VAL A 703 21.25 -15.67 -14.30
CA VAL A 703 22.68 -15.80 -13.94
C VAL A 703 23.42 -14.47 -13.90
N ARG A 704 23.02 -13.51 -14.75
CA ARG A 704 23.64 -12.17 -14.85
C ARG A 704 23.43 -11.31 -13.62
N ARG A 705 22.32 -11.52 -12.88
CA ARG A 705 21.94 -10.66 -11.75
C ARG A 705 22.90 -10.77 -10.57
N TYR A 706 23.46 -11.96 -10.34
CA TYR A 706 24.23 -12.28 -9.13
C TYR A 706 25.74 -12.20 -9.33
N SER A 707 26.21 -12.16 -10.58
CA SER A 707 27.63 -12.09 -10.93
C SER A 707 27.90 -11.09 -12.05
N PRO A 708 27.63 -9.77 -11.85
CA PRO A 708 27.82 -8.76 -12.88
C PRO A 708 29.29 -8.57 -13.31
N ALA A 709 30.23 -9.02 -12.50
CA ALA A 709 31.67 -8.97 -12.79
C ALA A 709 32.18 -10.17 -13.62
N ALA A 710 31.33 -11.16 -13.93
CA ALA A 710 31.71 -12.33 -14.73
C ALA A 710 31.26 -12.16 -16.19
N GLY A 711 32.10 -12.62 -17.13
CA GLY A 711 31.69 -12.79 -18.52
C GLY A 711 30.66 -13.93 -18.62
N ILE A 712 29.53 -13.70 -19.27
CA ILE A 712 28.47 -14.71 -19.40
C ILE A 712 28.07 -14.82 -20.86
N TYR A 713 28.41 -15.96 -21.47
CA TYR A 713 28.08 -16.29 -22.85
C TYR A 713 26.91 -17.28 -22.89
N GLN A 714 25.85 -16.88 -23.58
CA GLN A 714 24.75 -17.77 -23.88
C GLN A 714 25.13 -18.64 -25.09
N ALA A 715 25.84 -19.73 -24.82
CA ALA A 715 26.50 -20.54 -25.84
C ALA A 715 26.62 -22.00 -25.40
N TRP A 716 26.68 -22.88 -26.39
CA TRP A 716 27.10 -24.27 -26.24
C TRP A 716 28.62 -24.35 -26.26
N CYS A 717 29.17 -25.38 -25.62
CA CYS A 717 30.56 -25.77 -25.77
C CYS A 717 30.57 -27.06 -26.60
N ASP A 718 31.16 -27.02 -27.79
CA ASP A 718 31.14 -28.14 -28.73
C ASP A 718 32.33 -29.07 -28.48
N SER A 719 33.51 -28.51 -28.23
CA SER A 719 34.72 -29.27 -27.97
C SER A 719 35.68 -28.50 -27.06
N ILE A 720 36.58 -29.24 -26.40
CA ILE A 720 37.58 -28.69 -25.49
C ILE A 720 38.93 -29.25 -25.89
N ASP A 721 39.89 -28.37 -26.18
CA ASP A 721 41.29 -28.71 -26.34
C ASP A 721 42.00 -28.55 -25.00
N PHE A 722 42.18 -29.68 -24.30
CA PHE A 722 42.84 -29.71 -22.98
C PHE A 722 44.34 -29.44 -23.04
N ARG A 723 44.98 -29.60 -24.20
CA ARG A 723 46.42 -29.38 -24.36
C ARG A 723 46.73 -27.90 -24.51
N ASN A 724 45.97 -27.20 -25.36
CA ASN A 724 46.12 -25.76 -25.59
C ASN A 724 45.24 -24.90 -24.66
N LYS A 725 44.41 -25.54 -23.84
CA LYS A 725 43.46 -24.92 -22.90
C LYS A 725 42.48 -23.96 -23.58
N VAL A 726 41.83 -24.44 -24.64
CA VAL A 726 40.86 -23.68 -25.44
C VAL A 726 39.54 -24.44 -25.54
N LEU A 727 38.42 -23.76 -25.33
CA LEU A 727 37.08 -24.26 -25.62
C LEU A 727 36.63 -23.71 -26.97
N GLN A 728 35.94 -24.54 -27.77
CA GLN A 728 35.19 -24.09 -28.93
C GLN A 728 33.74 -23.89 -28.53
N CYS A 729 33.28 -22.64 -28.60
CA CYS A 729 31.94 -22.27 -28.18
C CYS A 729 31.10 -21.80 -29.37
N MET A 730 29.81 -22.13 -29.32
CA MET A 730 28.86 -21.77 -30.36
C MET A 730 27.67 -21.02 -29.75
N PRO A 731 27.26 -19.86 -30.30
CA PRO A 731 26.12 -19.12 -29.79
C PRO A 731 24.84 -19.96 -29.70
N ALA A 732 24.15 -19.89 -28.55
CA ALA A 732 22.84 -20.54 -28.34
C ALA A 732 21.67 -19.58 -28.66
N THR A 733 21.93 -18.59 -29.52
CA THR A 733 20.97 -17.59 -29.99
C THR A 733 20.75 -17.74 -31.49
N LYS A 734 19.64 -17.23 -32.01
CA LYS A 734 19.38 -17.23 -33.46
C LYS A 734 20.49 -16.46 -34.21
N PRO A 735 20.87 -16.89 -35.44
CA PRO A 735 21.85 -16.18 -36.26
C PRO A 735 21.41 -14.74 -36.55
N SER A 736 22.37 -13.83 -36.69
CA SER A 736 22.12 -12.40 -36.91
C SER A 736 21.74 -12.03 -38.35
N HIS A 737 21.88 -12.95 -39.32
CA HIS A 737 21.59 -12.70 -40.74
C HIS A 737 20.28 -13.36 -41.17
N VAL A 738 19.31 -12.50 -41.48
CA VAL A 738 18.09 -12.80 -42.22
C VAL A 738 18.48 -13.32 -43.61
N ALA A 739 18.34 -14.61 -43.84
CA ALA A 739 18.16 -15.11 -45.21
C ALA A 739 16.73 -14.74 -45.65
N SER A 740 16.61 -14.31 -46.90
CA SER A 740 15.47 -13.65 -47.54
C SER A 740 14.06 -14.22 -47.22
N PRO A 741 13.01 -13.38 -47.20
CA PRO A 741 11.64 -13.76 -46.89
C PRO A 741 10.95 -14.39 -48.12
N SER A 742 11.27 -15.63 -48.46
CA SER A 742 10.59 -16.32 -49.55
C SER A 742 10.31 -17.80 -49.28
N ASP A 743 9.97 -18.15 -48.05
CA ASP A 743 9.18 -19.36 -47.73
C ASP A 743 8.76 -19.31 -46.26
N THR A 744 7.60 -18.73 -45.98
CA THR A 744 6.95 -18.82 -44.66
C THR A 744 5.65 -19.60 -44.79
N THR A 745 5.76 -20.93 -44.81
CA THR A 745 4.79 -21.75 -44.08
C THR A 745 5.10 -21.57 -42.59
N TYR A 746 4.15 -20.96 -41.88
CA TYR A 746 4.16 -20.85 -40.43
C TYR A 746 4.09 -22.25 -39.82
N ASP A 747 5.23 -22.78 -39.38
CA ASP A 747 5.26 -23.98 -38.54
C ASP A 747 5.80 -23.62 -37.15
N HIS A 748 4.92 -23.80 -36.15
CA HIS A 748 5.16 -23.53 -34.74
C HIS A 748 5.96 -24.70 -34.12
N GLN A 749 7.22 -24.89 -34.53
CA GLN A 749 8.16 -25.75 -33.81
C GLN A 749 9.33 -24.93 -33.28
N ILE A 750 9.20 -24.46 -32.04
CA ILE A 750 10.31 -23.91 -31.25
C ILE A 750 11.18 -25.08 -30.80
N SER A 751 12.01 -25.58 -31.71
CA SER A 751 13.07 -26.55 -31.44
C SER A 751 14.41 -25.84 -31.59
N THR A 752 14.85 -25.10 -30.57
CA THR A 752 16.28 -24.75 -30.45
C THR A 752 17.03 -25.93 -29.85
N THR A 753 16.97 -27.08 -30.52
CA THR A 753 17.78 -28.28 -30.25
C THR A 753 18.97 -28.38 -31.20
N SER A 754 19.06 -27.48 -32.18
CA SER A 754 20.19 -27.42 -33.12
C SER A 754 21.18 -26.30 -32.74
N PRO A 755 22.49 -26.56 -32.81
CA PRO A 755 23.52 -25.58 -33.08
C PRO A 755 23.02 -24.40 -33.92
N GLY A 756 22.97 -23.19 -33.35
CA GLY A 756 22.74 -22.01 -34.17
C GLY A 756 23.89 -21.90 -35.17
N SER A 757 23.60 -21.72 -36.46
CA SER A 757 24.58 -21.50 -37.54
C SER A 757 25.36 -20.17 -37.44
N GLY A 758 25.64 -19.72 -36.22
CA GLY A 758 26.52 -18.59 -35.94
C GLY A 758 28.00 -19.01 -35.99
N LEU A 759 28.88 -18.03 -36.22
CA LEU A 759 30.33 -18.22 -36.15
C LEU A 759 30.72 -18.75 -34.77
N SER A 760 31.40 -19.91 -34.73
CA SER A 760 32.01 -20.42 -33.51
C SER A 760 33.13 -19.48 -33.04
N PHE A 761 33.38 -19.46 -31.73
CA PHE A 761 34.44 -18.63 -31.16
C PHE A 761 35.29 -19.43 -30.15
N PRO A 762 36.62 -19.27 -30.18
CA PRO A 762 37.50 -19.90 -29.22
C PRO A 762 37.51 -19.12 -27.89
N LEU A 763 37.55 -19.84 -26.78
CA LEU A 763 37.67 -19.28 -25.44
C LEU A 763 38.81 -19.96 -24.69
N LYS A 764 39.86 -19.21 -24.30
CA LYS A 764 40.96 -19.73 -23.47
C LYS A 764 40.54 -19.89 -22.01
N TYR A 765 41.15 -20.84 -21.29
CA TYR A 765 41.01 -20.99 -19.84
C TYR A 765 42.36 -21.24 -19.15
N ASP A 766 42.49 -20.80 -17.90
CA ASP A 766 43.58 -21.25 -17.02
C ASP A 766 43.10 -22.39 -16.12
N LYS A 767 41.87 -22.26 -15.61
CA LYS A 767 41.13 -23.30 -14.89
C LYS A 767 39.76 -23.52 -15.53
N LEU A 768 39.32 -24.77 -15.60
CA LEU A 768 38.04 -25.17 -16.18
C LEU A 768 37.19 -25.95 -15.17
N VAL A 769 35.92 -25.57 -15.04
CA VAL A 769 34.92 -26.30 -14.24
C VAL A 769 33.83 -26.81 -15.17
N ILE A 770 33.73 -28.13 -15.31
CA ILE A 770 32.72 -28.82 -16.10
C ILE A 770 31.53 -29.17 -15.20
N ALA A 771 30.40 -28.48 -15.37
CA ALA A 771 29.18 -28.66 -14.60
C ALA A 771 27.93 -28.68 -15.51
N VAL A 772 28.04 -29.38 -16.64
CA VAL A 772 27.04 -29.41 -17.72
C VAL A 772 25.88 -30.38 -17.49
N GLY A 773 25.83 -31.03 -16.33
CA GLY A 773 24.76 -31.96 -15.94
C GLY A 773 24.68 -33.18 -16.86
N ALA A 774 23.48 -33.75 -16.94
CA ALA A 774 23.13 -34.93 -17.74
C ALA A 774 21.89 -34.62 -18.60
N TYR A 775 21.56 -35.46 -19.57
CA TYR A 775 20.32 -35.40 -20.35
C TYR A 775 19.30 -36.44 -19.87
N SER A 776 18.06 -36.37 -20.35
CA SER A 776 17.06 -37.42 -20.09
C SER A 776 17.36 -38.64 -20.94
N GLN A 777 17.25 -39.84 -20.38
CA GLN A 777 17.49 -41.08 -21.12
C GLN A 777 16.18 -41.65 -21.66
N THR A 778 16.15 -41.88 -22.97
CA THR A 778 15.02 -42.52 -23.67
C THR A 778 15.16 -44.04 -23.75
N PHE A 779 16.31 -44.60 -23.35
CA PHE A 779 16.65 -46.02 -23.47
C PHE A 779 16.55 -46.56 -24.90
N ASN A 780 16.67 -45.68 -25.90
CA ASN A 780 16.45 -45.98 -27.33
C ASN A 780 15.06 -46.55 -27.63
N ILE A 781 14.07 -46.28 -26.78
CA ILE A 781 12.67 -46.63 -27.01
C ILE A 781 12.14 -45.73 -28.13
N PRO A 782 11.66 -46.29 -29.26
CA PRO A 782 11.18 -45.50 -30.39
C PRO A 782 10.02 -44.59 -30.00
N GLY A 783 10.04 -43.34 -30.48
CA GLY A 783 8.96 -42.37 -30.31
C GLY A 783 8.97 -41.58 -29.01
N VAL A 784 9.80 -41.94 -28.01
CA VAL A 784 9.85 -41.20 -26.73
C VAL A 784 10.27 -39.74 -26.95
N LYS A 785 11.27 -39.49 -27.80
CA LYS A 785 11.79 -38.14 -28.03
C LYS A 785 10.81 -37.27 -28.81
N GLU A 786 10.00 -37.90 -29.65
CA GLU A 786 9.06 -37.28 -30.58
C GLU A 786 7.71 -36.96 -29.91
N HIS A 787 7.26 -37.82 -28.98
CA HIS A 787 5.90 -37.78 -28.46
C HIS A 787 5.80 -37.57 -26.93
N ALA A 788 6.87 -37.79 -26.16
CA ALA A 788 6.83 -37.58 -24.72
C ALA A 788 7.35 -36.20 -24.30
N HIS A 789 6.80 -35.66 -23.21
CA HIS A 789 7.32 -34.48 -22.55
C HIS A 789 8.29 -34.87 -21.43
N PHE A 790 9.50 -34.32 -21.44
CA PHE A 790 10.39 -34.44 -20.27
C PHE A 790 9.96 -33.50 -19.15
N LEU A 791 10.54 -33.62 -17.95
CA LEU A 791 10.34 -32.65 -16.87
C LEU A 791 11.70 -32.32 -16.23
N LYS A 792 12.54 -31.58 -16.96
CA LYS A 792 13.91 -31.28 -16.57
C LYS A 792 14.24 -29.79 -16.58
N ASP A 793 13.59 -29.04 -17.47
CA ASP A 793 13.71 -27.59 -17.62
C ASP A 793 12.35 -26.90 -17.39
N VAL A 794 12.38 -25.60 -17.07
CA VAL A 794 11.16 -24.78 -16.95
C VAL A 794 10.37 -24.72 -18.26
N ARG A 795 11.05 -24.84 -19.40
CA ARG A 795 10.41 -24.94 -20.73
C ARG A 795 9.56 -26.20 -20.83
N ASP A 796 10.04 -27.32 -20.29
CA ASP A 796 9.28 -28.56 -20.30
C ASP A 796 8.04 -28.45 -19.41
N ALA A 797 8.19 -27.88 -18.20
CA ALA A 797 7.07 -27.61 -17.31
C ALA A 797 6.00 -26.73 -17.98
N ARG A 798 6.41 -25.73 -18.77
CA ARG A 798 5.48 -24.90 -19.55
C ARG A 798 4.77 -25.69 -20.65
N ALA A 799 5.49 -26.53 -21.37
CA ALA A 799 4.91 -27.39 -22.41
C ALA A 799 3.88 -28.37 -21.80
N ILE A 800 4.22 -28.98 -20.67
CA ILE A 800 3.32 -29.86 -19.92
C ILE A 800 2.05 -29.12 -19.48
N ARG A 801 2.18 -27.96 -18.82
CA ARG A 801 1.02 -27.14 -18.39
C ARG A 801 0.10 -26.82 -19.57
N SER A 802 0.70 -26.38 -20.68
CA SER A 802 -0.04 -26.04 -21.89
C SER A 802 -0.78 -27.25 -22.47
N ARG A 803 -0.15 -28.43 -22.46
CA ARG A 803 -0.75 -29.66 -22.96
C ARG A 803 -1.87 -30.19 -22.07
N ILE A 804 -1.72 -30.11 -20.74
CA ILE A 804 -2.80 -30.47 -19.79
C ILE A 804 -4.06 -29.66 -20.09
N LEU A 805 -3.91 -28.33 -20.15
CA LEU A 805 -5.03 -27.41 -20.40
C LEU A 805 -5.62 -27.62 -21.80
N GLU A 806 -4.77 -27.85 -22.80
CA GLU A 806 -5.22 -28.19 -24.15
C GLU A 806 -6.06 -29.47 -24.20
N CYS A 807 -5.67 -30.52 -23.48
CA CYS A 807 -6.46 -31.76 -23.41
C CYS A 807 -7.88 -31.51 -22.88
N PHE A 808 -8.04 -30.65 -21.88
CA PHE A 808 -9.37 -30.29 -21.36
C PHE A 808 -10.17 -29.42 -22.34
N GLU A 809 -9.55 -28.44 -22.97
CA GLU A 809 -10.20 -27.60 -24.00
C GLU A 809 -10.64 -28.41 -25.22
N GLN A 810 -9.81 -29.36 -25.66
CA GLN A 810 -10.15 -30.28 -26.72
C GLN A 810 -11.28 -31.22 -26.27
N ALA A 811 -11.20 -31.85 -25.10
CA ALA A 811 -12.23 -32.75 -24.59
C ALA A 811 -13.60 -32.07 -24.38
N ASN A 812 -13.59 -30.76 -24.13
CA ASN A 812 -14.80 -29.95 -23.97
C ASN A 812 -15.50 -29.61 -25.30
N GLN A 813 -14.86 -29.89 -26.44
CA GLN A 813 -15.50 -29.68 -27.74
C GLN A 813 -16.68 -30.65 -27.93
N PRO A 814 -17.77 -30.21 -28.60
CA PRO A 814 -18.95 -31.04 -28.83
C PRO A 814 -18.71 -32.16 -29.87
N THR A 815 -17.56 -32.17 -30.54
CA THR A 815 -17.24 -33.09 -31.64
C THR A 815 -16.68 -34.44 -31.19
N LEU A 816 -16.33 -34.61 -29.91
CA LEU A 816 -15.71 -35.83 -29.39
C LEU A 816 -16.72 -36.72 -28.69
N SER A 817 -16.62 -38.02 -28.93
CA SER A 817 -17.32 -39.05 -28.16
C SER A 817 -16.73 -39.18 -26.75
N ASP A 818 -17.52 -39.73 -25.83
CA ASP A 818 -17.07 -40.00 -24.45
C ASP A 818 -15.91 -41.00 -24.38
N THR A 819 -15.73 -41.84 -25.39
CA THR A 819 -14.56 -42.74 -25.49
C THR A 819 -13.31 -41.94 -25.82
N GLU A 820 -13.36 -41.07 -26.83
CA GLU A 820 -12.23 -40.21 -27.22
C GLU A 820 -11.88 -39.22 -26.11
N ARG A 821 -12.88 -38.67 -25.41
CA ARG A 821 -12.65 -37.84 -24.21
C ARG A 821 -11.84 -38.57 -23.14
N ARG A 822 -12.19 -39.82 -22.82
CA ARG A 822 -11.44 -40.63 -21.84
C ARG A 822 -10.02 -40.94 -22.29
N GLN A 823 -9.82 -41.19 -23.58
CA GLN A 823 -8.49 -41.42 -24.16
C GLN A 823 -7.62 -40.15 -24.06
N LEU A 824 -8.20 -38.99 -24.39
CA LEU A 824 -7.52 -37.70 -24.33
C LEU A 824 -7.25 -37.23 -22.89
N LEU A 825 -8.11 -37.59 -21.93
CA LEU A 825 -7.93 -37.26 -20.52
C LEU A 825 -7.21 -38.37 -19.74
N ASN A 826 -6.57 -39.30 -20.43
CA ASN A 826 -5.64 -40.24 -19.83
C ASN A 826 -4.22 -39.64 -19.79
N PHE A 827 -3.75 -39.32 -18.59
CA PHE A 827 -2.44 -38.75 -18.35
C PHE A 827 -1.48 -39.83 -17.86
N VAL A 828 -0.41 -40.04 -18.63
CA VAL A 828 0.56 -41.10 -18.38
C VAL A 828 1.89 -40.50 -17.94
N ILE A 829 2.43 -40.99 -16.84
CA ILE A 829 3.73 -40.62 -16.31
C ILE A 829 4.60 -41.87 -16.30
N VAL A 830 5.79 -41.81 -16.91
CA VAL A 830 6.76 -42.90 -16.95
C VAL A 830 7.97 -42.52 -16.09
N GLY A 831 8.20 -43.31 -15.04
CA GLY A 831 9.24 -43.11 -14.03
C GLY A 831 8.65 -42.69 -12.69
N ALA A 832 8.60 -43.62 -11.74
CA ALA A 832 8.10 -43.46 -10.38
C ALA A 832 9.20 -43.12 -9.35
N GLY A 833 10.25 -42.42 -9.80
CA GLY A 833 11.15 -41.67 -8.91
C GLY A 833 10.46 -40.43 -8.31
N PRO A 834 11.16 -39.64 -7.48
CA PRO A 834 10.59 -38.45 -6.84
C PRO A 834 9.90 -37.51 -7.82
N THR A 835 10.56 -37.19 -8.94
CA THR A 835 10.02 -36.26 -9.95
C THR A 835 8.66 -36.70 -10.50
N GLY A 836 8.51 -37.98 -10.89
CA GLY A 836 7.26 -38.48 -11.46
C GLY A 836 6.16 -38.64 -10.43
N VAL A 837 6.50 -39.05 -9.21
CA VAL A 837 5.57 -39.12 -8.09
C VAL A 837 5.06 -37.73 -7.69
N GLU A 838 5.95 -36.76 -7.55
CA GLU A 838 5.57 -35.37 -7.22
C GLU A 838 4.71 -34.76 -8.31
N PHE A 839 5.03 -35.00 -9.59
CA PHE A 839 4.20 -34.52 -10.69
C PHE A 839 2.83 -35.20 -10.73
N ALA A 840 2.75 -36.53 -10.55
CA ALA A 840 1.47 -37.23 -10.50
C ALA A 840 0.59 -36.74 -9.34
N ALA A 841 1.19 -36.47 -8.18
CA ALA A 841 0.53 -35.88 -7.02
C ALA A 841 0.02 -34.45 -7.27
N GLU A 842 0.86 -33.58 -7.83
CA GLU A 842 0.50 -32.21 -8.19
C GLU A 842 -0.59 -32.16 -9.26
N LEU A 843 -0.53 -33.06 -10.25
CA LEU A 843 -1.57 -33.21 -11.28
C LEU A 843 -2.88 -33.69 -10.66
N HIS A 844 -2.85 -34.68 -9.77
CA HIS A 844 -4.03 -35.12 -9.02
C HIS A 844 -4.70 -33.96 -8.29
N ASP A 845 -3.90 -33.14 -7.59
CA ASP A 845 -4.42 -32.01 -6.82
C ASP A 845 -5.01 -30.91 -7.72
N LEU A 846 -4.50 -30.72 -8.94
CA LEU A 846 -5.10 -29.86 -9.96
C LEU A 846 -6.45 -30.42 -10.46
N LEU A 847 -6.49 -31.74 -10.73
CA LEU A 847 -7.68 -32.41 -11.23
C LEU A 847 -8.85 -32.39 -10.24
N HIS A 848 -8.56 -32.55 -8.94
CA HIS A 848 -9.56 -32.62 -7.87
C HIS A 848 -9.89 -31.27 -7.23
N ALA A 849 -9.26 -30.18 -7.69
CA ALA A 849 -9.56 -28.82 -7.26
C ALA A 849 -10.08 -28.00 -8.45
N GLU A 850 -9.22 -27.25 -9.14
CA GLU A 850 -9.64 -26.26 -10.11
C GLU A 850 -10.31 -26.89 -11.34
N ILE A 851 -9.80 -28.02 -11.84
CA ILE A 851 -10.41 -28.70 -12.99
C ILE A 851 -11.77 -29.32 -12.61
N TRP A 852 -11.93 -29.80 -11.38
CA TRP A 852 -13.22 -30.30 -10.90
C TRP A 852 -14.27 -29.17 -10.83
N GLU A 853 -13.85 -27.97 -10.44
CA GLU A 853 -14.71 -26.79 -10.39
C GLU A 853 -15.14 -26.30 -11.77
N HIS A 854 -14.19 -26.21 -12.71
CA HIS A 854 -14.44 -25.62 -14.04
C HIS A 854 -14.91 -26.64 -15.10
N TYR A 855 -14.51 -27.91 -15.00
CA TYR A 855 -14.87 -28.98 -15.94
C TYR A 855 -15.39 -30.24 -15.22
N PRO A 856 -16.46 -30.15 -14.41
CA PRO A 856 -16.88 -31.24 -13.49
C PRO A 856 -17.23 -32.55 -14.19
N SER A 857 -17.73 -32.52 -15.43
CA SER A 857 -18.03 -33.72 -16.22
C SER A 857 -16.76 -34.40 -16.73
N LEU A 858 -15.79 -33.62 -17.22
CA LEU A 858 -14.52 -34.08 -17.77
C LEU A 858 -13.55 -34.52 -16.67
N ALA A 859 -13.53 -33.84 -15.53
CA ALA A 859 -12.69 -34.19 -14.39
C ALA A 859 -12.91 -35.64 -13.92
N LYS A 860 -14.17 -36.12 -13.95
CA LYS A 860 -14.54 -37.51 -13.63
C LYS A 860 -14.04 -38.54 -14.65
N MET A 861 -13.77 -38.10 -15.88
CA MET A 861 -13.26 -38.95 -16.96
C MET A 861 -11.73 -39.03 -16.96
N ALA A 862 -11.05 -38.07 -16.32
CA ALA A 862 -9.61 -37.99 -16.29
C ALA A 862 -8.99 -39.12 -15.44
N ARG A 863 -7.86 -39.66 -15.90
CA ARG A 863 -7.09 -40.69 -15.19
C ARG A 863 -5.61 -40.36 -15.17
N ILE A 864 -4.95 -40.74 -14.09
CA ILE A 864 -3.50 -40.62 -13.92
C ILE A 864 -2.92 -42.03 -13.78
N ASN A 865 -2.03 -42.40 -14.70
CA ASN A 865 -1.33 -43.67 -14.69
C ASN A 865 0.17 -43.44 -14.55
N LEU A 866 0.76 -43.98 -13.48
CA LEU A 866 2.18 -43.92 -13.18
C LEU A 866 2.83 -45.28 -13.45
N TYR A 867 3.68 -45.35 -14.46
CA TYR A 867 4.40 -46.57 -14.86
C TYR A 867 5.86 -46.53 -14.40
N ASP A 868 6.37 -47.67 -13.94
CA ASP A 868 7.81 -47.88 -13.72
C ASP A 868 8.19 -49.33 -14.04
N VAL A 869 9.43 -49.53 -14.49
CA VAL A 869 10.04 -50.84 -14.68
C VAL A 869 10.45 -51.48 -13.35
N ALA A 870 10.78 -50.65 -12.35
CA ALA A 870 11.10 -51.11 -11.01
C ALA A 870 9.85 -51.73 -10.33
N PRO A 871 10.05 -52.69 -9.42
CA PRO A 871 8.94 -53.36 -8.72
C PRO A 871 8.20 -52.45 -7.73
N SER A 872 8.80 -51.34 -7.31
CA SER A 872 8.23 -50.37 -6.36
C SER A 872 8.54 -48.93 -6.76
N ILE A 873 7.67 -48.00 -6.36
CA ILE A 873 7.91 -46.56 -6.51
C ILE A 873 8.94 -46.07 -5.49
N LEU A 874 9.60 -44.94 -5.76
CA LEU A 874 10.47 -44.24 -4.79
C LEU A 874 11.52 -45.15 -4.14
N GLY A 875 12.18 -46.02 -4.92
CA GLY A 875 13.08 -47.08 -4.41
C GLY A 875 14.29 -46.61 -3.58
N MET A 876 14.51 -45.30 -3.44
CA MET A 876 15.52 -44.68 -2.58
C MET A 876 15.04 -44.38 -1.15
N PHE A 877 13.75 -44.59 -0.85
CA PHE A 877 13.15 -44.37 0.46
C PHE A 877 12.96 -45.69 1.22
N ASP A 878 12.83 -45.60 2.54
CA ASP A 878 12.42 -46.70 3.40
C ASP A 878 11.10 -47.34 2.93
N SER A 879 11.04 -48.67 2.99
CA SER A 879 9.90 -49.46 2.51
C SER A 879 8.56 -49.06 3.16
N ASN A 880 8.56 -48.62 4.42
CA ASN A 880 7.33 -48.17 5.08
C ASN A 880 6.82 -46.83 4.53
N LEU A 881 7.72 -45.95 4.08
CA LEU A 881 7.37 -44.68 3.45
C LEU A 881 6.86 -44.90 2.03
N VAL A 882 7.47 -45.83 1.29
CA VAL A 882 7.00 -46.27 -0.03
C VAL A 882 5.58 -46.84 0.06
N GLN A 883 5.33 -47.78 0.98
CA GLN A 883 3.99 -48.34 1.20
C GLN A 883 2.95 -47.27 1.56
N TYR A 884 3.35 -46.27 2.34
CA TYR A 884 2.48 -45.13 2.65
C TYR A 884 2.12 -44.32 1.40
N ALA A 885 3.10 -44.02 0.55
CA ALA A 885 2.88 -43.30 -0.70
C ALA A 885 1.96 -44.09 -1.64
N GLU A 886 2.22 -45.38 -1.84
CA GLU A 886 1.38 -46.27 -2.66
C GLU A 886 -0.06 -46.32 -2.16
N LYS A 887 -0.26 -46.47 -0.85
CA LYS A 887 -1.59 -46.47 -0.24
C LYS A 887 -2.30 -45.12 -0.42
N SER A 888 -1.57 -44.01 -0.35
CA SER A 888 -2.17 -42.69 -0.59
C SER A 888 -2.63 -42.55 -2.03
N PHE A 889 -1.77 -42.90 -2.99
CA PHE A 889 -2.05 -42.82 -4.43
C PHE A 889 -3.22 -43.68 -4.85
N ARG A 890 -3.28 -44.93 -4.38
CA ARG A 890 -4.43 -45.83 -4.66
C ARG A 890 -5.74 -45.26 -4.15
N ARG A 891 -5.75 -44.64 -2.95
CA ARG A 891 -6.94 -43.99 -2.39
C ARG A 891 -7.34 -42.73 -3.16
N GLU A 892 -6.36 -42.03 -3.73
CA GLU A 892 -6.51 -40.81 -4.52
C GLU A 892 -6.81 -41.11 -6.01
N GLY A 893 -7.00 -42.38 -6.38
CA GLY A 893 -7.38 -42.78 -7.74
C GLY A 893 -6.23 -42.73 -8.76
N ILE A 894 -4.99 -42.54 -8.30
CA ILE A 894 -3.79 -42.65 -9.13
C ILE A 894 -3.43 -44.13 -9.28
N SER A 895 -3.39 -44.60 -10.53
CA SER A 895 -3.05 -45.98 -10.83
C SER A 895 -1.53 -46.14 -10.92
N ILE A 896 -0.98 -47.11 -10.18
CA ILE A 896 0.45 -47.40 -10.13
C ILE A 896 0.71 -48.73 -10.83
N TRP A 897 1.56 -48.70 -11.84
CA TRP A 897 1.93 -49.84 -12.68
C TRP A 897 3.45 -50.06 -12.62
N THR A 898 3.90 -50.72 -11.56
CA THR A 898 5.29 -51.14 -11.39
C THR A 898 5.56 -52.44 -12.16
N SER A 899 6.83 -52.73 -12.46
CA SER A 899 7.21 -53.85 -13.32
C SER A 899 6.58 -53.83 -14.72
N HIS A 900 6.32 -52.64 -15.28
CA HIS A 900 5.75 -52.46 -16.61
C HIS A 900 6.75 -51.78 -17.55
N HIS A 901 6.94 -52.35 -18.74
CA HIS A 901 7.96 -51.92 -19.68
C HIS A 901 7.33 -51.25 -20.89
N VAL A 902 7.73 -50.00 -21.14
CA VAL A 902 7.40 -49.30 -22.38
C VAL A 902 8.20 -49.92 -23.52
N ASP A 903 7.52 -50.33 -24.59
CA ASP A 903 8.13 -50.90 -25.79
C ASP A 903 8.34 -49.85 -26.89
N LYS A 904 7.31 -49.05 -27.16
CA LYS A 904 7.35 -47.91 -28.10
C LYS A 904 6.29 -46.86 -27.76
N VAL A 905 6.48 -45.66 -28.28
CA VAL A 905 5.53 -44.55 -28.17
C VAL A 905 5.13 -44.10 -29.56
N GLU A 906 3.83 -43.90 -29.79
CA GLU A 906 3.28 -43.28 -30.98
C GLU A 906 2.45 -42.05 -30.58
N SER A 907 1.98 -41.27 -31.56
CA SER A 907 1.15 -40.10 -31.31
C SER A 907 -0.16 -40.50 -30.62
N GLY A 908 -0.31 -40.13 -29.34
CA GLY A 908 -1.49 -40.40 -28.52
C GLY A 908 -1.65 -41.86 -28.05
N LYS A 909 -0.66 -42.72 -28.30
CA LYS A 909 -0.70 -44.15 -27.96
C LYS A 909 0.64 -44.64 -27.39
N LEU A 910 0.60 -45.32 -26.26
CA LEU A 910 1.75 -45.91 -25.59
C LEU A 910 1.63 -47.43 -25.66
N PHE A 911 2.70 -48.13 -26.03
CA PHE A 911 2.72 -49.59 -26.06
C PHE A 911 3.50 -50.11 -24.87
N ILE A 912 2.82 -50.84 -23.99
CA ILE A 912 3.37 -51.49 -22.80
C ILE A 912 3.42 -52.99 -23.05
N LYS A 913 4.56 -53.64 -22.79
CA LYS A 913 4.74 -55.08 -23.06
C LYS A 913 3.71 -55.96 -22.36
N GLU A 914 3.34 -55.58 -21.14
CA GLU A 914 2.45 -56.34 -20.27
C GLU A 914 0.95 -56.04 -20.52
N GLN A 915 0.61 -54.91 -21.16
CA GLN A 915 -0.78 -54.42 -21.28
C GLN A 915 -1.24 -54.14 -22.72
N GLY A 916 -0.32 -54.11 -23.68
CA GLY A 916 -0.61 -53.71 -25.06
C GLY A 916 -0.74 -52.20 -25.20
N GLU A 917 -1.74 -51.76 -25.97
CA GLU A 917 -1.94 -50.35 -26.32
C GLU A 917 -2.67 -49.58 -25.21
N VAL A 918 -2.08 -48.45 -24.81
CA VAL A 918 -2.62 -47.51 -23.81
C VAL A 918 -2.73 -46.12 -24.45
N PRO A 919 -3.95 -45.62 -24.73
CA PRO A 919 -4.13 -44.28 -25.29
C PRO A 919 -3.82 -43.20 -24.25
N TYR A 920 -3.25 -42.07 -24.65
CA TYR A 920 -2.94 -40.96 -23.74
C TYR A 920 -3.14 -39.59 -24.41
N GLY A 921 -3.49 -38.58 -23.61
CA GLY A 921 -3.43 -37.18 -24.04
C GLY A 921 -2.13 -36.48 -23.70
N LEU A 922 -1.53 -36.81 -22.55
CA LEU A 922 -0.21 -36.36 -22.12
C LEU A 922 0.63 -37.57 -21.70
N LEU A 923 1.86 -37.61 -22.19
CA LEU A 923 2.89 -38.54 -21.73
C LEU A 923 4.05 -37.75 -21.14
N VAL A 924 4.32 -37.90 -19.84
CA VAL A 924 5.47 -37.31 -19.16
C VAL A 924 6.53 -38.38 -18.89
N TRP A 925 7.75 -38.15 -19.38
CA TRP A 925 8.89 -39.03 -19.22
C TRP A 925 9.87 -38.46 -18.18
N SER A 926 9.89 -39.06 -16.99
CA SER A 926 10.69 -38.62 -15.85
C SER A 926 11.67 -39.67 -15.34
N THR A 927 12.09 -40.61 -16.19
CA THR A 927 13.05 -41.67 -15.86
C THR A 927 14.33 -41.60 -16.68
N GLY A 928 15.43 -42.04 -16.06
CA GLY A 928 16.72 -42.23 -16.70
C GLY A 928 17.54 -40.96 -16.94
N LEU A 929 18.85 -41.07 -16.75
CA LEU A 929 19.82 -40.04 -17.07
C LEU A 929 20.80 -40.55 -18.11
N SER A 930 21.05 -39.75 -19.13
CA SER A 930 22.05 -40.01 -20.18
C SER A 930 23.21 -39.02 -20.04
N PRO A 931 24.45 -39.41 -20.36
CA PRO A 931 25.58 -38.48 -20.31
C PRO A 931 25.35 -37.31 -21.26
N ASN A 932 25.81 -36.12 -20.86
CA ASN A 932 25.79 -34.96 -21.74
C ASN A 932 26.65 -35.23 -23.00
N PRO A 933 26.21 -34.88 -24.22
CA PRO A 933 26.97 -35.12 -25.45
C PRO A 933 28.41 -34.60 -25.43
N LEU A 934 28.65 -33.45 -24.77
CA LEU A 934 30.01 -32.93 -24.59
C LEU A 934 30.83 -33.91 -23.74
N ILE A 935 30.27 -34.42 -22.64
CA ILE A 935 30.93 -35.43 -21.80
C ILE A 935 31.17 -36.72 -22.57
N ALA A 936 30.21 -37.15 -23.39
CA ALA A 936 30.34 -38.32 -24.24
C ALA A 936 31.48 -38.17 -25.26
N SER A 937 31.68 -36.96 -25.81
CA SER A 937 32.75 -36.67 -26.78
C SER A 937 34.17 -36.62 -26.20
N ILE A 938 34.33 -36.31 -24.91
CA ILE A 938 35.64 -36.21 -24.26
C ILE A 938 36.25 -37.60 -24.10
N THR A 939 37.47 -37.80 -24.61
CA THR A 939 38.16 -39.12 -24.57
C THR A 939 39.38 -39.11 -23.64
N GLU A 940 39.87 -37.93 -23.27
CA GLU A 940 41.11 -37.68 -22.53
C GLU A 940 41.03 -38.03 -21.03
N PHE A 941 39.83 -38.27 -20.51
CA PHE A 941 39.59 -38.60 -19.11
C PHE A 941 38.94 -39.97 -18.93
N LYS A 942 39.20 -40.60 -17.78
CA LYS A 942 38.54 -41.85 -17.38
C LYS A 942 37.05 -41.61 -17.21
N LYS A 943 36.25 -42.57 -17.69
CA LYS A 943 34.79 -42.57 -17.57
C LYS A 943 34.31 -43.73 -16.72
N HIS A 944 33.25 -43.48 -15.95
CA HIS A 944 32.60 -44.53 -15.20
C HIS A 944 31.83 -45.48 -16.15
N GLN A 945 31.97 -46.79 -15.95
CA GLN A 945 31.49 -47.81 -16.88
C GLN A 945 29.98 -47.71 -17.18
N LYS A 946 29.16 -47.46 -16.15
CA LYS A 946 27.69 -47.44 -16.28
C LYS A 946 27.12 -46.08 -16.65
N SER A 947 27.54 -45.01 -15.99
CA SER A 947 26.99 -43.67 -16.17
C SER A 947 27.67 -42.87 -17.28
N GLN A 948 28.85 -43.30 -17.74
CA GLN A 948 29.68 -42.59 -18.72
C GLN A 948 30.08 -41.16 -18.29
N SER A 949 29.90 -40.81 -17.02
CA SER A 949 30.39 -39.57 -16.40
C SER A 949 31.91 -39.63 -16.22
N ILE A 950 32.56 -38.46 -16.14
CA ILE A 950 34.01 -38.36 -15.94
C ILE A 950 34.34 -38.71 -14.49
N ILE A 951 35.37 -39.54 -14.28
CA ILE A 951 35.85 -39.89 -12.95
C ILE A 951 36.74 -38.75 -12.43
N ALA A 952 36.45 -38.27 -11.23
CA ALA A 952 37.23 -37.28 -10.51
C ALA A 952 37.90 -37.87 -9.27
N ASP A 953 39.00 -37.27 -8.84
CA ASP A 953 39.62 -37.56 -7.54
C ASP A 953 38.79 -37.04 -6.36
N ASP A 954 39.29 -37.26 -5.15
CA ASP A 954 38.70 -36.79 -3.90
C ASP A 954 38.75 -35.27 -3.72
N HIS A 955 39.48 -34.53 -4.57
CA HIS A 955 39.44 -33.07 -4.62
C HIS A 955 38.66 -32.53 -5.83
N LEU A 956 37.98 -33.38 -6.60
CA LEU A 956 37.15 -33.07 -7.77
C LEU A 956 37.93 -32.66 -9.04
N ASN A 957 39.23 -32.98 -9.14
CA ASN A 957 39.99 -32.90 -10.39
C ASN A 957 39.63 -34.06 -11.31
N ALA A 958 39.50 -33.81 -12.61
CA ALA A 958 39.24 -34.87 -13.59
C ALA A 958 40.46 -35.80 -13.74
N LEU A 959 40.25 -37.12 -13.69
CA LEU A 959 41.30 -38.12 -13.85
C LEU A 959 41.54 -38.43 -15.33
N ARG A 960 42.77 -38.23 -15.80
CA ARG A 960 43.21 -38.62 -17.16
C ARG A 960 43.17 -40.13 -17.34
N ILE A 961 43.22 -40.60 -18.60
CA ILE A 961 43.20 -42.04 -18.94
C ILE A 961 44.28 -42.83 -18.18
N ASP A 962 45.45 -42.23 -17.94
CA ASP A 962 46.55 -42.82 -17.17
C ASP A 962 46.30 -42.87 -15.65
N GLY A 963 45.24 -42.19 -15.17
CA GLY A 963 44.88 -42.10 -13.74
C GLY A 963 45.45 -40.89 -13.02
N THR A 964 46.20 -40.02 -13.70
CA THR A 964 46.72 -38.79 -13.10
C THR A 964 45.63 -37.71 -13.03
N PRO A 965 45.50 -36.96 -11.92
CA PRO A 965 44.54 -35.85 -11.85
C PRO A 965 45.04 -34.65 -12.66
N ASP A 966 44.16 -34.08 -13.48
CA ASP A 966 44.47 -32.84 -14.19
C ASP A 966 44.34 -31.64 -13.23
N PRO A 967 45.41 -30.87 -12.96
CA PRO A 967 45.40 -29.81 -11.95
C PRO A 967 44.56 -28.60 -12.36
N ASP A 968 44.17 -28.49 -13.64
CA ASP A 968 43.48 -27.34 -14.22
C ASP A 968 42.02 -27.62 -14.58
N VAL A 969 41.59 -28.88 -14.58
CA VAL A 969 40.23 -29.30 -14.96
C VAL A 969 39.51 -29.95 -13.78
N TYR A 970 38.35 -29.40 -13.45
CA TYR A 970 37.45 -29.89 -12.41
C TYR A 970 36.12 -30.33 -13.03
N VAL A 971 35.51 -31.38 -12.49
CA VAL A 971 34.20 -31.88 -12.95
C VAL A 971 33.30 -32.16 -11.76
N ILE A 972 32.05 -31.66 -11.82
CA ILE A 972 31.09 -31.73 -10.71
C ILE A 972 29.66 -31.99 -11.19
N GLY A 973 28.78 -32.35 -10.26
CA GLY A 973 27.38 -32.67 -10.51
C GLY A 973 27.23 -33.98 -11.29
N ASP A 974 26.14 -34.10 -12.04
CA ASP A 974 25.80 -35.33 -12.78
C ASP A 974 26.78 -35.66 -13.92
N ALA A 975 27.68 -34.74 -14.27
CA ALA A 975 28.76 -34.97 -15.22
C ALA A 975 29.96 -35.72 -14.59
N ALA A 976 29.99 -35.86 -13.26
CA ALA A 976 31.09 -36.42 -12.49
C ALA A 976 30.72 -37.72 -11.75
N SER A 977 31.71 -38.59 -11.56
CA SER A 977 31.70 -39.66 -10.55
C SER A 977 32.98 -39.56 -9.71
N ILE A 978 32.93 -39.83 -8.41
CA ILE A 978 34.14 -39.77 -7.56
C ILE A 978 34.78 -41.15 -7.51
N ALA A 979 36.12 -41.21 -7.57
CA ALA A 979 36.87 -42.46 -7.52
C ALA A 979 36.62 -43.31 -6.25
N THR A 980 36.30 -42.66 -5.12
CA THR A 980 36.03 -43.31 -3.83
C THR A 980 34.63 -43.91 -3.72
N GLY A 981 33.71 -43.63 -4.65
CA GLY A 981 32.37 -44.20 -4.64
C GLY A 981 31.37 -43.43 -5.52
N VAL A 982 30.32 -44.12 -5.96
CA VAL A 982 29.26 -43.53 -6.77
C VAL A 982 28.26 -42.81 -5.86
N LEU A 983 28.20 -41.48 -6.00
CA LEU A 983 27.19 -40.66 -5.34
C LEU A 983 25.92 -40.56 -6.20
N PRO A 984 24.74 -40.37 -5.59
CA PRO A 984 23.50 -40.24 -6.35
C PRO A 984 23.45 -38.92 -7.12
N ALA A 985 22.97 -38.98 -8.37
CA ALA A 985 22.77 -37.83 -9.25
C ALA A 985 21.66 -36.90 -8.71
N THR A 986 22.04 -36.00 -7.79
CA THR A 986 21.10 -35.15 -7.06
C THR A 986 21.61 -33.72 -6.99
N ALA A 987 20.67 -32.78 -6.95
CA ALA A 987 20.93 -31.36 -6.67
C ALA A 987 21.76 -31.17 -5.39
N GLN A 988 21.54 -32.02 -4.38
CA GLN A 988 22.23 -31.97 -3.11
C GLN A 988 23.73 -32.24 -3.25
N VAL A 989 24.10 -33.30 -3.98
CA VAL A 989 25.50 -33.67 -4.29
C VAL A 989 26.16 -32.56 -5.11
N ALA A 990 25.51 -32.12 -6.19
CA ALA A 990 26.03 -31.06 -7.06
C ALA A 990 26.30 -29.74 -6.29
N ASN A 991 25.39 -29.34 -5.41
CA ASN A 991 25.54 -28.14 -4.60
C ASN A 991 26.68 -28.26 -3.56
N GLN A 992 26.83 -29.42 -2.92
CA GLN A 992 27.93 -29.67 -1.98
C GLN A 992 29.28 -29.70 -2.67
N GLN A 993 29.39 -30.38 -3.82
CA GLN A 993 30.59 -30.41 -4.65
C GLN A 993 30.98 -28.99 -5.10
N ALA A 994 30.01 -28.19 -5.57
CA ALA A 994 30.25 -26.79 -5.92
C ALA A 994 30.75 -25.95 -4.73
N LYS A 995 30.15 -26.15 -3.55
CA LYS A 995 30.55 -25.46 -2.31
C LYS A 995 31.96 -25.79 -1.87
N TYR A 996 32.33 -27.05 -1.99
CA TYR A 996 33.70 -27.49 -1.76
C TYR A 996 34.65 -26.86 -2.79
N LEU A 997 34.29 -26.95 -4.08
CA LEU A 997 35.15 -26.54 -5.19
C LEU A 997 35.44 -25.04 -5.18
N TYR A 998 34.44 -24.16 -5.01
CA TYR A 998 34.72 -22.72 -5.00
C TYR A 998 35.59 -22.31 -3.80
N LYS A 999 35.46 -23.00 -2.65
CA LYS A 999 36.33 -22.75 -1.48
C LYS A 999 37.77 -23.13 -1.79
N ARG A 1000 37.95 -24.27 -2.46
CA ARG A 1000 39.25 -24.73 -2.95
C ARG A 1000 39.85 -23.76 -3.97
N LEU A 1001 39.12 -23.37 -5.02
CA LEU A 1001 39.56 -22.39 -6.03
C LEU A 1001 39.96 -21.04 -5.39
N ASN A 1002 39.20 -20.58 -4.39
CA ASN A 1002 39.50 -19.34 -3.67
C ASN A 1002 40.76 -19.42 -2.80
N LYS A 1003 41.20 -20.61 -2.38
CA LYS A 1003 42.48 -20.84 -1.70
C LYS A 1003 43.62 -20.98 -2.71
N ILE A 1004 43.41 -21.72 -3.80
CA ILE A 1004 44.39 -21.91 -4.87
C ILE A 1004 44.88 -20.57 -5.42
N ILE A 1005 43.97 -19.62 -5.72
CA ILE A 1005 44.34 -18.29 -6.24
C ILE A 1005 45.06 -17.39 -5.21
N LYS A 1006 45.14 -17.83 -3.95
CA LYS A 1006 45.86 -17.16 -2.86
C LYS A 1006 47.15 -17.91 -2.51
N ASP A 1007 47.54 -18.89 -3.32
CA ASP A 1007 48.69 -19.77 -3.06
C ASP A 1007 48.56 -20.49 -1.70
N GLN A 1008 47.33 -20.80 -1.28
CA GLN A 1008 47.03 -21.51 -0.04
C GLN A 1008 46.59 -22.95 -0.31
N PRO A 1009 47.10 -23.94 0.45
CA PRO A 1009 46.70 -25.33 0.28
C PRO A 1009 45.25 -25.56 0.73
N HIS A 1010 44.58 -26.50 0.05
CA HIS A 1010 43.27 -27.03 0.46
C HIS A 1010 43.35 -28.56 0.52
N GLU A 1011 43.88 -29.07 1.64
CA GLU A 1011 44.22 -30.48 1.79
C GLU A 1011 43.01 -31.40 1.98
N LYS A 1012 41.92 -30.90 2.58
CA LYS A 1012 40.77 -31.75 2.92
C LYS A 1012 40.08 -32.29 1.66
N PRO A 1013 39.81 -33.60 1.56
CA PRO A 1013 39.03 -34.18 0.47
C PRO A 1013 37.56 -33.76 0.57
N PHE A 1014 36.81 -33.97 -0.51
CA PHE A 1014 35.37 -33.79 -0.56
C PHE A 1014 34.67 -34.95 0.16
N GLU A 1015 33.81 -34.60 1.11
CA GLU A 1015 32.93 -35.54 1.81
C GLU A 1015 31.48 -35.14 1.56
N PHE A 1016 30.67 -36.10 1.12
CA PHE A 1016 29.24 -35.89 0.93
C PHE A 1016 28.49 -36.14 2.24
N HIS A 1017 27.68 -35.17 2.65
CA HIS A 1017 26.79 -35.32 3.79
C HIS A 1017 25.33 -35.41 3.33
N ASN A 1018 24.74 -36.61 3.42
CA ASN A 1018 23.33 -36.81 3.08
C ASN A 1018 22.43 -36.05 4.08
N GLN A 1019 21.57 -35.15 3.60
CA GLN A 1019 20.67 -34.34 4.45
C GLN A 1019 19.25 -34.91 4.49
N GLY A 1020 19.04 -36.07 3.88
CA GLY A 1020 17.76 -36.70 3.71
C GLY A 1020 17.10 -36.35 2.38
N THR A 1021 16.05 -37.10 2.08
CA THR A 1021 15.29 -37.07 0.84
C THR A 1021 13.83 -36.74 1.17
N LEU A 1022 13.20 -35.94 0.31
CA LEU A 1022 11.84 -35.47 0.43
C LEU A 1022 11.07 -35.79 -0.85
N ALA A 1023 9.80 -36.15 -0.73
CA ALA A 1023 8.91 -36.27 -1.88
C ALA A 1023 7.48 -35.87 -1.49
N TYR A 1024 6.87 -34.97 -2.26
CA TYR A 1024 5.44 -34.66 -2.15
C TYR A 1024 4.60 -35.83 -2.68
N VAL A 1025 3.52 -36.18 -1.96
CA VAL A 1025 2.64 -37.31 -2.32
C VAL A 1025 1.17 -36.90 -2.39
N GLY A 1026 0.89 -35.62 -2.66
CA GLY A 1026 -0.47 -35.13 -2.92
C GLY A 1026 -1.24 -34.77 -1.65
N ASN A 1027 -2.31 -33.98 -1.82
CA ASN A 1027 -3.28 -33.69 -0.78
C ASN A 1027 -2.64 -33.26 0.56
N TRP A 1028 -1.70 -32.31 0.49
CA TRP A 1028 -0.99 -31.75 1.65
C TRP A 1028 -0.18 -32.78 2.47
N LYS A 1029 0.30 -33.84 1.82
CA LYS A 1029 1.14 -34.90 2.42
C LYS A 1029 2.47 -35.02 1.69
N ALA A 1030 3.50 -35.38 2.44
CA ALA A 1030 4.80 -35.73 1.87
C ALA A 1030 5.39 -36.92 2.65
N ILE A 1031 6.53 -37.40 2.19
CA ILE A 1031 7.40 -38.31 2.91
C ILE A 1031 8.79 -37.69 3.05
N TYR A 1032 9.44 -37.98 4.16
CA TYR A 1032 10.77 -37.51 4.49
C TYR A 1032 11.58 -38.67 5.07
N ASP A 1033 12.78 -38.88 4.53
CA ASP A 1033 13.68 -39.95 4.94
C ASP A 1033 15.09 -39.40 5.11
N ARG A 1034 15.66 -39.51 6.31
CA ARG A 1034 17.02 -39.06 6.61
C ARG A 1034 17.83 -40.15 7.32
N PRO A 1035 19.12 -40.31 6.99
CA PRO A 1035 20.00 -41.23 7.70
C PRO A 1035 20.15 -40.86 9.19
N GLU A 1036 20.28 -41.85 10.06
CA GLU A 1036 20.32 -41.67 11.52
C GLU A 1036 21.55 -40.90 12.02
N GLU A 1037 22.65 -40.88 11.25
CA GLU A 1037 23.89 -40.19 11.60
C GLU A 1037 23.79 -38.67 11.31
N GLY A 1038 23.65 -37.85 12.37
CA GLY A 1038 23.85 -36.39 12.32
C GLY A 1038 22.60 -35.50 12.42
N GLY A 1039 21.48 -35.99 12.93
CA GLY A 1039 20.21 -35.25 13.10
C GLY A 1039 19.91 -34.73 14.52
N LEU A 1040 18.84 -33.92 14.63
CA LEU A 1040 18.16 -33.66 15.91
C LEU A 1040 17.54 -34.99 16.41
N PRO A 1041 17.62 -35.32 17.71
CA PRO A 1041 17.04 -36.56 18.23
C PRO A 1041 15.53 -36.62 17.93
N GLY A 1042 15.09 -37.63 17.18
CA GLY A 1042 13.66 -38.00 17.06
C GLY A 1042 12.92 -37.70 15.75
N LEU A 1043 13.54 -37.13 14.70
CA LEU A 1043 12.89 -36.89 13.38
C LEU A 1043 13.69 -37.47 12.20
N ASN A 1044 13.80 -38.79 12.10
CA ASN A 1044 14.55 -39.44 11.01
C ASN A 1044 13.66 -39.88 9.84
N LYS A 1045 12.42 -40.31 10.12
CA LYS A 1045 11.46 -40.76 9.11
C LYS A 1045 10.08 -40.18 9.43
N GLU A 1046 9.57 -39.34 8.55
CA GLU A 1046 8.29 -38.66 8.74
C GLU A 1046 7.38 -38.83 7.53
N LYS A 1047 6.06 -38.84 7.77
CA LYS A 1047 5.05 -38.97 6.71
C LYS A 1047 3.82 -38.10 6.98
N GLY A 1048 3.09 -37.78 5.93
CA GLY A 1048 1.85 -37.02 6.01
C GLY A 1048 2.08 -35.50 6.12
N ARG A 1049 1.21 -34.81 6.86
CA ARG A 1049 1.19 -33.33 6.92
C ARG A 1049 2.44 -32.72 7.57
N LEU A 1050 3.03 -33.40 8.55
CA LEU A 1050 4.28 -32.94 9.17
C LEU A 1050 5.44 -32.98 8.17
N ALA A 1051 5.59 -34.10 7.46
CA ALA A 1051 6.55 -34.21 6.37
C ALA A 1051 6.29 -33.20 5.25
N TRP A 1052 5.03 -32.87 4.95
CA TRP A 1052 4.68 -31.83 3.99
C TRP A 1052 5.14 -30.43 4.44
N LEU A 1053 4.98 -30.10 5.72
CA LEU A 1053 5.53 -28.86 6.28
C LEU A 1053 7.06 -28.82 6.20
N LEU A 1054 7.73 -29.95 6.45
CA LEU A 1054 9.18 -30.09 6.29
C LEU A 1054 9.59 -29.91 4.82
N TRP A 1055 8.87 -30.54 3.88
CA TRP A 1055 9.07 -30.40 2.43
C TRP A 1055 8.98 -28.94 2.00
N ARG A 1056 7.89 -28.23 2.35
CA ARG A 1056 7.74 -26.80 2.02
C ARG A 1056 8.83 -25.95 2.65
N SER A 1057 9.17 -26.21 3.92
CA SER A 1057 10.21 -25.46 4.64
C SER A 1057 11.60 -25.68 4.05
N ALA A 1058 11.93 -26.90 3.65
CA ALA A 1058 13.21 -27.24 3.03
C ALA A 1058 13.38 -26.52 1.68
N TYR A 1059 12.42 -26.65 0.76
CA TYR A 1059 12.53 -25.99 -0.54
C TYR A 1059 12.47 -24.47 -0.43
N PHE A 1060 11.64 -23.92 0.47
CA PHE A 1060 11.64 -22.50 0.79
C PHE A 1060 13.02 -22.00 1.24
N THR A 1061 13.66 -22.69 2.20
CA THR A 1061 14.96 -22.27 2.72
C THR A 1061 16.10 -22.45 1.70
N GLN A 1062 15.99 -23.47 0.84
CA GLN A 1062 16.94 -23.76 -0.23
C GLN A 1062 16.82 -22.84 -1.45
N THR A 1063 15.70 -22.13 -1.64
CA THR A 1063 15.60 -21.12 -2.71
C THR A 1063 16.75 -20.12 -2.61
N LEU A 1064 17.43 -19.87 -3.74
CA LEU A 1064 18.73 -19.19 -3.73
C LEU A 1064 18.61 -17.66 -3.68
N SER A 1065 17.48 -17.08 -4.10
CA SER A 1065 17.28 -15.63 -4.11
C SER A 1065 16.27 -15.13 -3.07
N VAL A 1066 16.47 -13.89 -2.63
CA VAL A 1066 15.48 -13.15 -1.84
C VAL A 1066 14.17 -12.97 -2.62
N ARG A 1067 14.23 -12.85 -3.95
CA ARG A 1067 13.04 -12.73 -4.80
C ARG A 1067 12.17 -13.97 -4.68
N ASN A 1068 12.72 -15.17 -4.87
CA ASN A 1068 11.95 -16.41 -4.83
C ASN A 1068 11.56 -16.77 -3.39
N LYS A 1069 12.33 -16.35 -2.38
CA LYS A 1069 11.89 -16.37 -0.97
C LYS A 1069 10.68 -15.49 -0.67
N ILE A 1070 10.34 -14.53 -1.53
CA ILE A 1070 9.11 -13.76 -1.41
C ILE A 1070 8.03 -14.36 -2.31
N LEU A 1071 8.37 -14.66 -3.56
CA LEU A 1071 7.41 -15.13 -4.55
C LEU A 1071 6.84 -16.52 -4.24
N VAL A 1072 7.66 -17.48 -3.79
CA VAL A 1072 7.18 -18.85 -3.50
C VAL A 1072 6.07 -18.87 -2.44
N PRO A 1073 6.26 -18.31 -1.22
CA PRO A 1073 5.19 -18.28 -0.23
C PRO A 1073 4.01 -17.40 -0.66
N PHE A 1074 4.27 -16.34 -1.45
CA PHE A 1074 3.21 -15.50 -1.99
C PHE A 1074 2.32 -16.26 -2.99
N TYR A 1075 2.90 -17.02 -3.92
CA TYR A 1075 2.12 -17.86 -4.85
C TYR A 1075 1.44 -19.04 -4.15
N TRP A 1076 2.08 -19.66 -3.15
CA TRP A 1076 1.40 -20.64 -2.31
C TRP A 1076 0.19 -20.05 -1.59
N PHE A 1077 0.28 -18.80 -1.15
CA PHE A 1077 -0.82 -18.08 -0.51
C PHE A 1077 -1.91 -17.70 -1.52
N LEU A 1078 -1.53 -17.15 -2.67
CA LEU A 1078 -2.48 -16.81 -3.74
C LEU A 1078 -3.24 -18.05 -4.22
N ASN A 1079 -2.53 -19.15 -4.50
CA ASN A 1079 -3.17 -20.37 -4.96
C ASN A 1079 -4.03 -21.03 -3.88
N TRP A 1080 -3.70 -20.83 -2.60
CA TRP A 1080 -4.56 -21.27 -1.50
C TRP A 1080 -5.88 -20.47 -1.41
N ILE A 1081 -5.89 -19.21 -1.85
CA ILE A 1081 -7.07 -18.34 -1.81
C ILE A 1081 -7.89 -18.42 -3.11
N PHE A 1082 -7.21 -18.34 -4.25
CA PHE A 1082 -7.82 -18.13 -5.57
C PHE A 1082 -7.74 -19.37 -6.46
N GLY A 1083 -7.12 -20.46 -6.00
CA GLY A 1083 -6.80 -21.60 -6.84
C GLY A 1083 -5.64 -21.32 -7.79
N ARG A 1084 -5.24 -22.35 -8.53
CA ARG A 1084 -4.22 -22.29 -9.57
C ARG A 1084 -4.73 -21.58 -10.82
N ASP A 1085 -3.84 -20.88 -11.52
CA ASP A 1085 -4.17 -20.21 -12.79
C ASP A 1085 -4.31 -21.24 -13.93
N LEU A 1086 -5.46 -21.26 -14.61
CA LEU A 1086 -5.75 -22.15 -15.75
C LEU A 1086 -5.55 -21.49 -17.12
N THR A 1087 -4.92 -20.31 -17.18
CA THR A 1087 -4.68 -19.59 -18.43
C THR A 1087 -3.62 -20.28 -19.31
N ARG A 1088 -3.87 -20.36 -20.62
CA ARG A 1088 -2.94 -20.86 -21.65
C ARG A 1088 -2.33 -19.69 -22.45
N PHE A 1089 -1.00 -19.68 -22.63
CA PHE A 1089 -0.23 -18.61 -23.29
C PHE A 1089 0.68 -19.08 -24.42
#